data_AF-A0AB39RXG0-F1
#
_entry.id   AF-A0AB39RXG0-F1
#
_cell.length_a   1.000
_cell.length_b   1.000
_cell.length_c   1.000
_cell.angle_alpha   90.00
_cell.angle_beta   90.00
_cell.angle_gamma   90.00
#
_symmetry.space_group_name_H-M   'P 1'
#
loop_
_entity.id
_entity.type
_entity.pdbx_description
1 polymer ?
#
loop_
_entity_poly.entity_id
_entity_poly.type
_entity_poly.pdbx_seq_one_letter_code
_entity_poly.pdbx_strand_id
1 'polypeptide(L)'
;MTATPGRERVPASAPVEPDWPYLAQHGVDRAVWELHFPFGASWHTLRPCAHPSCDRASAHSPWLCFTCHAAWKAAGSPVDVRAWCATAPAPSPARQYRQVPCRVGCLRPAEASGLCKTCARTRAYAGLTVEEYLATNPPPRPTLGECVVRVCSRWAHLRRTRLCPAHQRRWAKEGRPDLGAWARDAPAVYTTLGTVPLSDLDPFLRTQVLVGYEVQLRNGGRISPSQVKSAVLWLVAHAVGDLLQADLPPKGQTTTYVRTWRQYVELRSADRAAEHTRAVVRLNVLDPRFRGGTVDFSDVHAPWLLHLGQERVLQLAASGASGARLMLVGYTVRWFAMFLRTLPGEGRRPAAVGRAGMTGYLRWLAERARDTGRYESLPRDDPARTVIAERLLQSLVSGKGPLLVTPPRYYELLHTLREILDQGRSWLAGNGAGDVHLLAQDVPPYPERDDSESELEGRSQDALPEAVFLQLMAEDSLALLTPGTPRNYVELALRVGRRPWEIRHLEFDCVQWHDIDVEALDGSVQRRRYPFLVYWMQKVRRRHKLPLHPSDVTVITRQQEHLRQDFPQWFDADGRPLSPRMALFPTIRLSRANRLGERPYDSSSVGYWLGVWMAALTVLVDEHDNDFDRSRVFPYSFRHTYAQLRADAGVPLEILQVLMAHQDPSTTQMYYRVSHPRRVEAVRAIATKYQFDIAGGRLRRRSGDEDLADRARAGVGSVPVPGGSCHEMNNVRADGRGCPVYYRCFSCKFFTTDFSQLPELRQLRDTKAQQLALLEAAYGTVRRADHQVRNGPRVARRRREGDGRVLDAQPRPVRHGHSRRGGAGRPPVSGPADHRPDPPHQAGTVTARPPQAPPGTASKPIRKNTLDAGRLAAAARRRADSQACRRRVLDIIAGMRTTRIPLSDAEITRRAAVNPQYLQRHRDLKAEAEVVRAHLADHRPRVEAAAQARKEAALEVENRMLLEQNKALRRDLETARSELRAIRTRDLAAAAHGDLAALPHRDAEVEALCNERDQALATVRRCEADLAAQRNITQRLMTDNTRLLESTGHSSQPRKRADPSP
;
A
#
# COMPACT_ATOMS: atom_id res chain seq x y z
N MET A 1 -32.87 47.30 -9.73
CA MET A 1 -33.53 46.76 -8.52
C MET A 1 -34.31 45.52 -8.93
N THR A 2 -33.73 44.34 -8.74
CA THR A 2 -34.38 43.04 -8.96
C THR A 2 -33.80 42.08 -7.93
N ALA A 3 -34.68 41.56 -7.09
CA ALA A 3 -34.38 40.87 -5.84
C ALA A 3 -33.66 39.52 -6.04
N THR A 4 -32.62 39.31 -5.25
CA THR A 4 -31.92 38.04 -5.07
C THR A 4 -32.87 37.02 -4.44
N PRO A 5 -32.98 35.78 -4.95
CA PRO A 5 -33.85 34.77 -4.34
C PRO A 5 -33.26 34.37 -2.97
N GLY A 6 -34.07 34.57 -1.93
CA GLY A 6 -33.72 34.27 -0.55
C GLY A 6 -33.43 32.79 -0.36
N ARG A 7 -32.32 32.49 0.34
CA ARG A 7 -32.10 31.18 0.94
C ARG A 7 -33.31 30.83 1.80
N GLU A 8 -34.05 29.80 1.40
CA GLU A 8 -35.05 29.15 2.25
C GLU A 8 -34.42 28.84 3.61
N ARG A 9 -34.95 29.46 4.67
CA ARG A 9 -34.65 29.09 6.05
C ARG A 9 -35.16 27.66 6.26
N VAL A 10 -34.25 26.71 6.35
CA VAL A 10 -34.54 25.36 6.85
C VAL A 10 -35.27 25.52 8.19
N PRO A 11 -36.43 24.86 8.40
CA PRO A 11 -37.16 24.95 9.66
C PRO A 11 -36.25 24.55 10.82
N ALA A 12 -36.24 25.37 11.88
CA ALA A 12 -35.49 25.10 13.09
C ALA A 12 -35.91 23.72 13.62
N SER A 13 -34.99 22.74 13.56
CA SER A 13 -35.16 21.45 14.22
C SER A 13 -35.60 21.69 15.66
N ALA A 14 -36.64 21.01 16.12
CA ALA A 14 -37.11 21.13 17.50
C ALA A 14 -35.92 21.08 18.48
N PRO A 15 -35.80 22.04 19.42
CA PRO A 15 -34.64 22.11 20.28
C PRO A 15 -34.55 20.84 21.13
N VAL A 16 -33.45 20.11 21.00
CA VAL A 16 -33.19 18.94 21.84
C VAL A 16 -33.05 19.42 23.27
N GLU A 17 -33.90 18.92 24.16
CA GLU A 17 -33.89 19.36 25.54
C GLU A 17 -32.64 18.83 26.29
N PRO A 18 -31.96 19.67 27.09
CA PRO A 18 -30.85 19.21 27.93
C PRO A 18 -31.31 18.27 29.05
N ASP A 19 -30.44 17.36 29.47
CA ASP A 19 -30.65 16.56 30.70
C ASP A 19 -30.43 17.45 31.92
N TRP A 20 -31.51 18.03 32.44
CA TRP A 20 -31.47 18.98 33.55
C TRP A 20 -30.92 18.39 34.86
N PRO A 21 -31.34 17.20 35.32
CA PRO A 21 -30.72 16.56 36.49
C PRO A 21 -29.20 16.37 36.34
N TYR A 22 -28.74 15.91 35.17
CA TYR A 22 -27.30 15.74 34.93
C TYR A 22 -26.55 17.07 34.96
N LEU A 23 -27.10 18.11 34.33
CA LEU A 23 -26.49 19.43 34.30
C LEU A 23 -26.42 20.09 35.69
N ALA A 24 -27.44 19.89 36.54
CA ALA A 24 -27.44 20.40 37.91
C ALA A 24 -26.29 19.80 38.74
N GLN A 25 -26.03 18.49 38.61
CA GLN A 25 -24.88 17.82 39.25
C GLN A 25 -23.52 18.34 38.75
N HIS A 26 -23.50 18.96 37.57
CA HIS A 26 -22.31 19.50 36.93
C HIS A 26 -22.30 21.04 36.89
N GLY A 27 -22.93 21.64 37.89
CA GLY A 27 -22.76 23.05 38.24
C GLY A 27 -23.75 24.02 37.60
N VAL A 28 -24.76 23.56 36.85
CA VAL A 28 -25.78 24.46 36.29
C VAL A 28 -26.81 24.81 37.37
N ASP A 29 -26.93 26.09 37.71
CA ASP A 29 -28.03 26.64 38.50
C ASP A 29 -29.04 27.31 37.57
N ARG A 30 -30.23 26.72 37.46
CA ARG A 30 -31.33 27.21 36.62
C ARG A 30 -32.08 28.41 37.19
N ALA A 31 -32.04 28.62 38.51
CA ALA A 31 -32.77 29.73 39.13
C ALA A 31 -32.11 31.07 38.77
N VAL A 32 -30.77 31.09 38.71
CA VAL A 32 -29.99 32.29 38.40
C VAL A 32 -29.28 32.24 37.04
N TRP A 33 -29.39 31.13 36.32
CA TRP A 33 -28.70 30.86 35.05
C TRP A 33 -27.17 31.06 35.15
N GLU A 34 -26.55 30.37 36.11
CA GLU A 34 -25.11 30.40 36.34
C GLU A 34 -24.49 29.00 36.27
N LEU A 35 -23.25 28.92 35.78
CA LEU A 35 -22.41 27.73 35.88
C LEU A 35 -21.42 27.89 37.04
N HIS A 36 -21.49 26.97 38.00
CA HIS A 36 -20.64 26.92 39.19
C HIS A 36 -19.61 25.80 39.08
N PHE A 37 -18.35 26.13 39.39
CA PHE A 37 -17.22 25.20 39.34
C PHE A 37 -16.62 25.04 40.75
N PRO A 38 -17.22 24.18 41.61
CA PRO A 38 -16.78 23.99 42.99
C PRO A 38 -15.40 23.35 43.07
N PHE A 39 -14.54 23.82 43.99
CA PHE A 39 -13.24 23.19 44.19
C PHE A 39 -13.38 21.71 44.58
N GLY A 40 -12.49 20.87 44.06
CA GLY A 40 -12.48 19.42 44.32
C GLY A 40 -13.27 18.59 43.31
N ALA A 41 -14.15 19.19 42.50
CA ALA A 41 -14.86 18.47 41.45
C ALA A 41 -13.89 17.90 40.40
N SER A 42 -14.06 16.61 40.09
CA SER A 42 -13.17 15.84 39.21
C SER A 42 -13.31 16.22 37.74
N TRP A 43 -14.47 16.76 37.35
CA TRP A 43 -14.87 17.07 35.98
C TRP A 43 -14.37 18.42 35.44
N HIS A 44 -13.69 19.25 36.25
CA HIS A 44 -13.10 20.51 35.78
C HIS A 44 -11.68 20.78 36.28
N THR A 45 -11.00 21.74 35.64
CA THR A 45 -9.60 22.07 35.91
C THR A 45 -9.38 23.10 37.01
N LEU A 46 -10.41 23.77 37.54
CA LEU A 46 -10.25 24.81 38.57
C LEU A 46 -9.64 24.24 39.86
N ARG A 47 -8.72 24.97 40.46
CA ARG A 47 -8.10 24.65 41.76
C ARG A 47 -8.05 25.89 42.66
N PRO A 48 -7.96 25.72 44.00
CA PRO A 48 -7.60 26.83 44.87
C PRO A 48 -6.20 27.36 44.52
N CYS A 49 -5.94 28.60 44.89
CA CYS A 49 -4.62 29.20 44.76
C CYS A 49 -3.61 28.43 45.63
N ALA A 50 -2.39 28.22 45.12
CA ALA A 50 -1.32 27.52 45.85
C ALA A 50 -0.81 28.30 47.07
N HIS A 51 -1.09 29.61 47.13
CA HIS A 51 -0.75 30.44 48.28
C HIS A 51 -1.66 30.09 49.47
N PRO A 52 -1.14 29.65 50.64
CA PRO A 52 -1.92 29.14 51.77
C PRO A 52 -2.99 30.11 52.28
N SER A 53 -2.65 31.40 52.33
CA SER A 53 -3.57 32.47 52.76
C SER A 53 -4.47 33.02 51.65
N CYS A 54 -4.59 32.34 50.50
CA CYS A 54 -5.39 32.81 49.37
C CYS A 54 -6.53 31.85 49.03
N ASP A 55 -7.74 32.36 49.05
CA ASP A 55 -8.99 31.64 48.75
C ASP A 55 -9.41 31.74 47.27
N ARG A 56 -8.62 32.42 46.43
CA ARG A 56 -8.97 32.65 45.02
C ARG A 56 -8.76 31.40 44.17
N ALA A 57 -9.54 31.31 43.11
CA ALA A 57 -9.39 30.25 42.12
C ALA A 57 -8.17 30.48 41.21
N SER A 58 -7.50 29.39 40.83
CA SER A 58 -6.48 29.33 39.79
C SER A 58 -6.88 28.37 38.67
N ALA A 59 -6.63 28.80 37.44
CA ALA A 59 -6.92 28.05 36.23
C ALA A 59 -5.66 27.55 35.51
N HIS A 60 -4.45 28.05 35.83
CA HIS A 60 -3.18 27.76 35.13
C HIS A 60 -2.05 27.36 36.08
N SER A 61 -1.14 26.47 35.65
CA SER A 61 0.09 26.18 36.41
C SER A 61 0.88 27.47 36.54
N PRO A 62 1.47 27.83 37.70
CA PRO A 62 1.73 27.00 38.89
C PRO A 62 0.62 27.01 39.96
N TRP A 63 -0.64 27.15 39.55
CA TRP A 63 -1.84 27.17 40.41
C TRP A 63 -1.94 28.41 41.29
N LEU A 64 -1.35 29.53 40.85
CA LEU A 64 -1.53 30.83 41.47
C LEU A 64 -2.73 31.57 40.85
N CYS A 65 -3.47 32.34 41.67
CA CYS A 65 -4.46 33.27 41.14
C CYS A 65 -3.78 34.42 40.38
N PHE A 66 -4.53 35.23 39.62
CA PHE A 66 -3.95 36.33 38.83
C PHE A 66 -3.04 37.26 39.64
N THR A 67 -3.46 37.63 40.86
CA THR A 67 -2.70 38.52 41.75
C THR A 67 -1.43 37.86 42.28
N CYS A 68 -1.52 36.63 42.83
CA CYS A 68 -0.33 35.91 43.31
C CYS A 68 0.63 35.58 42.16
N HIS A 69 0.10 35.27 40.98
CA HIS A 69 0.92 35.01 39.80
C HIS A 69 1.68 36.26 39.34
N ALA A 70 1.05 37.44 39.40
CA ALA A 70 1.72 38.70 39.09
C ALA A 70 2.85 38.98 40.10
N ALA A 71 2.61 38.77 41.40
CA ALA A 71 3.63 38.91 42.44
C ALA A 71 4.78 37.89 42.26
N TRP A 72 4.45 36.64 41.93
CA TRP A 72 5.43 35.59 41.63
C TRP A 72 6.29 35.92 40.41
N LYS A 73 5.69 36.47 39.34
CA LYS A 73 6.44 36.97 38.17
C LYS A 73 7.34 38.16 38.52
N ALA A 74 6.85 39.09 39.34
CA ALA A 74 7.66 40.22 39.80
C ALA A 74 8.86 39.77 40.65
N ALA A 75 8.74 38.64 41.35
CA ALA A 75 9.83 38.01 42.12
C ALA A 75 10.80 37.16 41.26
N GLY A 76 10.76 37.29 39.93
CA GLY A 76 11.66 36.54 39.03
C GLY A 76 11.23 35.11 38.72
N SER A 77 9.95 34.77 38.96
CA SER A 77 9.40 33.43 38.73
C SER A 77 10.19 32.28 39.39
N PRO A 78 10.34 32.28 40.73
CA PRO A 78 11.03 31.21 41.46
C PRO A 78 10.49 29.81 41.10
N VAL A 79 11.40 28.85 40.90
CA VAL A 79 11.06 27.48 40.49
C VAL A 79 10.20 26.77 41.55
N ASP A 80 10.55 26.93 42.84
CA ASP A 80 9.74 26.41 43.94
C ASP A 80 8.65 27.40 44.35
N VAL A 81 7.47 27.21 43.74
CA VAL A 81 6.28 28.04 44.00
C VAL A 81 5.77 27.86 45.44
N ARG A 82 5.95 26.68 46.07
CA ARG A 82 5.47 26.44 47.43
C ARG A 82 6.34 27.16 48.45
N ALA A 83 7.67 27.06 48.31
CA ALA A 83 8.61 27.78 49.17
C ALA A 83 8.42 29.30 49.04
N TRP A 84 8.21 29.80 47.81
CA TRP A 84 7.88 31.20 47.60
C TRP A 84 6.54 31.58 48.26
N CYS A 85 5.48 30.79 48.10
CA CYS A 85 4.18 31.06 48.72
C CYS A 85 4.22 31.07 50.25
N ALA A 86 5.14 30.33 50.87
CA ALA A 86 5.29 30.28 52.33
C ALA A 86 5.89 31.57 52.90
N THR A 87 6.66 32.31 52.09
CA THR A 87 7.39 33.52 52.51
C THR A 87 6.82 34.81 51.90
N ALA A 88 6.06 34.71 50.81
CA ALA A 88 5.45 35.85 50.15
C ALA A 88 4.33 36.49 51.02
N PRO A 89 4.16 37.82 50.95
CA PRO A 89 3.06 38.50 51.63
C PRO A 89 1.71 37.96 51.17
N ALA A 90 0.82 37.72 52.13
CA ALA A 90 -0.53 37.26 51.83
C ALA A 90 -1.23 38.27 50.91
N PRO A 91 -1.84 37.82 49.81
CA PRO A 91 -2.65 38.70 48.99
C PRO A 91 -3.83 39.21 49.83
N SER A 92 -4.27 40.44 49.57
CA SER A 92 -5.52 40.92 50.13
C SER A 92 -6.63 39.90 49.93
N PRO A 93 -7.53 39.67 50.91
CA PRO A 93 -8.63 38.73 50.76
C PRO A 93 -9.37 38.99 49.46
N ALA A 94 -9.82 37.93 48.78
CA ALA A 94 -10.74 38.13 47.69
C ALA A 94 -11.93 38.93 48.21
N ARG A 95 -12.26 40.04 47.55
CA ARG A 95 -13.62 40.58 47.65
C ARG A 95 -14.50 39.54 46.98
N GLN A 96 -14.88 38.51 47.74
CA GLN A 96 -15.93 37.61 47.33
C GLN A 96 -17.15 38.52 47.25
N TYR A 97 -17.56 38.92 46.04
CA TYR A 97 -18.88 39.52 45.82
C TYR A 97 -20.00 38.49 46.05
N ARG A 98 -19.70 37.39 46.77
CA ARG A 98 -20.70 36.57 47.41
C ARG A 98 -21.57 37.49 48.22
N GLN A 99 -22.85 37.20 48.15
CA GLN A 99 -23.94 37.81 48.89
C GLN A 99 -23.82 37.42 50.37
N VAL A 100 -22.66 37.67 50.99
CA VAL A 100 -22.47 37.44 52.41
C VAL A 100 -23.23 38.57 53.11
N PRO A 101 -24.23 38.24 53.94
CA PRO A 101 -24.94 39.26 54.69
C PRO A 101 -23.97 39.97 55.62
N CYS A 102 -24.29 41.21 55.93
CA CYS A 102 -23.59 41.96 56.96
C CYS A 102 -23.63 41.17 58.27
N ARG A 103 -22.54 41.13 59.05
CA ARG A 103 -22.49 40.47 60.38
C ARG A 103 -23.55 40.99 61.37
N VAL A 104 -24.10 42.17 61.12
CA VAL A 104 -25.25 42.76 61.83
C VAL A 104 -26.59 42.10 61.47
N GLY A 105 -26.63 41.20 60.47
CA GLY A 105 -27.85 40.60 59.94
C GLY A 105 -28.52 41.41 58.81
N CYS A 106 -27.88 42.46 58.29
CA CYS A 106 -28.43 43.18 57.13
C CYS A 106 -28.34 42.29 55.87
N LEU A 107 -29.45 42.15 55.14
CA LEU A 107 -29.51 41.56 53.79
C LEU A 107 -28.91 42.51 52.74
N ARG A 108 -27.64 42.87 52.94
CA ARG A 108 -26.84 43.77 52.12
C ARG A 108 -25.43 43.19 52.00
N PRO A 109 -24.74 43.39 50.86
CA PRO A 109 -23.43 42.79 50.65
C PRO A 109 -22.42 43.37 51.65
N ALA A 110 -21.76 42.48 52.39
CA ALA A 110 -20.66 42.83 53.28
C ALA A 110 -19.40 43.29 52.50
N GLU A 111 -18.69 44.26 53.05
CA GLU A 111 -17.34 44.65 52.61
C GLU A 111 -16.28 43.76 53.28
N ALA A 112 -14.99 44.04 53.02
CA ALA A 112 -13.89 43.25 53.59
C ALA A 112 -13.88 43.19 55.13
N SER A 113 -14.51 44.16 55.80
CA SER A 113 -14.67 44.19 57.26
C SER A 113 -15.79 43.28 57.79
N GLY A 114 -16.51 42.55 56.93
CA GLY A 114 -17.68 41.76 57.31
C GLY A 114 -18.96 42.60 57.56
N LEU A 115 -18.92 43.90 57.32
CA LEU A 115 -20.06 44.83 57.50
C LEU A 115 -20.49 45.40 56.14
N CYS A 116 -21.79 45.66 55.95
CA CYS A 116 -22.24 46.42 54.77
C CYS A 116 -21.70 47.85 54.82
N LYS A 117 -21.59 48.53 53.67
CA LYS A 117 -21.05 49.89 53.54
C LYS A 117 -21.61 50.89 54.57
N THR A 118 -22.91 50.82 54.85
CA THR A 118 -23.55 51.73 55.82
C THR A 118 -23.11 51.43 57.25
N CYS A 119 -23.07 50.15 57.65
CA CYS A 119 -22.60 49.75 58.98
C CYS A 119 -21.10 49.99 59.14
N ALA A 120 -20.30 49.69 58.11
CA ALA A 120 -18.87 49.98 58.09
C ALA A 120 -18.57 51.47 58.25
N ARG A 121 -19.35 52.35 57.60
CA ARG A 121 -19.24 53.80 57.75
C ARG A 121 -19.70 54.29 59.12
N THR A 122 -20.78 53.72 59.66
CA THR A 122 -21.29 54.08 60.99
C THR A 122 -20.26 53.76 62.07
N ARG A 123 -19.71 52.55 62.02
CA ARG A 123 -18.57 52.12 62.84
C ARG A 123 -17.39 53.09 62.72
N ALA A 124 -16.99 53.43 61.50
CA ALA A 124 -15.84 54.29 61.26
C ALA A 124 -16.04 55.70 61.84
N TYR A 125 -17.23 56.28 61.73
CA TYR A 125 -17.56 57.56 62.37
C TYR A 125 -17.55 57.48 63.90
N ALA A 126 -17.90 56.33 64.46
CA ALA A 126 -17.83 56.09 65.90
C ALA A 126 -16.41 55.75 66.40
N GLY A 127 -15.42 55.63 65.50
CA GLY A 127 -14.05 55.26 65.88
C GLY A 127 -13.87 53.82 66.39
N LEU A 128 -14.87 52.94 66.19
CA LEU A 128 -14.88 51.60 66.77
C LEU A 128 -14.21 50.54 65.89
N THR A 129 -13.67 49.50 66.51
CA THR A 129 -13.33 48.24 65.82
C THR A 129 -14.60 47.51 65.38
N VAL A 130 -14.47 46.48 64.53
CA VAL A 130 -15.64 45.71 64.06
C VAL A 130 -16.31 44.97 65.21
N GLU A 131 -15.53 44.38 66.13
CA GLU A 131 -16.09 43.63 67.26
C GLU A 131 -16.73 44.55 68.28
N GLU A 132 -16.13 45.69 68.61
CA GLU A 132 -16.75 46.70 69.49
C GLU A 132 -18.07 47.21 68.90
N TYR A 133 -18.12 47.48 67.60
CA TYR A 133 -19.36 47.91 66.95
C TYR A 133 -20.43 46.82 66.96
N LEU A 134 -20.07 45.55 66.79
CA LEU A 134 -21.03 44.44 66.90
C LEU A 134 -21.52 44.27 68.34
N ALA A 135 -20.65 44.48 69.33
CA ALA A 135 -21.01 44.45 70.74
C ALA A 135 -22.04 45.53 71.13
N THR A 136 -22.11 46.65 70.39
CA THR A 136 -23.21 47.64 70.58
C THR A 136 -24.59 47.17 70.10
N ASN A 137 -24.67 45.96 69.54
CA ASN A 137 -25.89 45.34 69.01
C ASN A 137 -26.73 46.24 68.07
N PRO A 138 -26.14 46.76 66.98
CA PRO A 138 -26.83 47.67 66.07
C PRO A 138 -27.97 46.95 65.34
N PRO A 139 -29.13 47.61 65.09
CA PRO A 139 -30.25 46.96 64.41
C PRO A 139 -29.95 46.68 62.92
N PRO A 140 -30.43 45.55 62.37
CA PRO A 140 -30.28 45.22 60.95
C PRO A 140 -31.01 46.21 60.06
N ARG A 141 -30.38 46.61 58.96
CA ARG A 141 -30.91 47.59 58.01
C ARG A 141 -31.72 46.89 56.90
N PRO A 142 -32.76 47.55 56.34
CA PRO A 142 -33.60 46.98 55.27
C PRO A 142 -32.78 46.56 54.04
N THR A 143 -33.24 45.54 53.30
CA THR A 143 -32.60 45.12 52.05
C THR A 143 -32.55 46.25 51.01
N LEU A 144 -31.51 46.24 50.17
CA LEU A 144 -31.44 47.10 48.99
C LEU A 144 -31.91 46.35 47.73
N GLY A 145 -32.41 45.12 47.85
CA GLY A 145 -32.79 44.27 46.73
C GLY A 145 -31.61 43.92 45.81
N GLU A 146 -31.94 43.47 44.61
CA GLU A 146 -30.98 43.11 43.57
C GLU A 146 -30.50 44.32 42.75
N CYS A 147 -29.45 44.09 41.98
CA CYS A 147 -28.86 45.03 41.05
C CYS A 147 -29.87 45.39 39.96
N VAL A 148 -30.02 46.67 39.64
CA VAL A 148 -30.95 47.12 38.58
C VAL A 148 -30.57 46.68 37.15
N VAL A 149 -29.40 46.06 36.98
CA VAL A 149 -28.98 45.51 35.69
C VAL A 149 -29.73 44.21 35.42
N ARG A 150 -30.48 44.16 34.31
CA ARG A 150 -31.45 43.09 33.97
C ARG A 150 -30.90 41.66 34.10
N VAL A 151 -29.64 41.48 33.75
CA VAL A 151 -28.94 40.18 33.67
C VAL A 151 -28.17 39.82 34.95
N CYS A 152 -28.29 40.63 36.02
CA CYS A 152 -27.48 40.52 37.23
C CYS A 152 -28.31 40.19 38.48
N SER A 153 -28.12 39.00 39.05
CA SER A 153 -28.78 38.54 40.28
C SER A 153 -28.12 39.01 41.58
N ARG A 154 -27.13 39.91 41.53
CA ARG A 154 -26.35 40.31 42.72
C ARG A 154 -27.06 41.38 43.54
N TRP A 155 -26.90 41.34 44.86
CA TRP A 155 -27.43 42.40 45.73
C TRP A 155 -26.85 43.79 45.42
N ALA A 156 -27.72 44.79 45.45
CA ALA A 156 -27.36 46.18 45.33
C ALA A 156 -26.51 46.63 46.53
N HIS A 157 -25.45 47.39 46.24
CA HIS A 157 -24.50 47.86 47.25
C HIS A 157 -24.76 49.31 47.67
N LEU A 158 -25.31 50.14 46.77
CA LEU A 158 -25.60 51.55 47.03
C LEU A 158 -27.09 51.83 46.91
N ARG A 159 -27.64 52.56 47.88
CA ARG A 159 -29.05 52.96 47.88
C ARG A 159 -29.42 53.81 46.66
N ARG A 160 -28.55 54.75 46.28
CA ARG A 160 -28.83 55.74 45.22
C ARG A 160 -28.86 55.13 43.82
N THR A 161 -27.92 54.26 43.50
CA THR A 161 -27.79 53.67 42.16
C THR A 161 -28.40 52.27 42.07
N ARG A 162 -28.65 51.61 43.21
CA ARG A 162 -29.13 50.22 43.26
C ARG A 162 -28.27 49.25 42.43
N LEU A 163 -26.99 49.57 42.22
CA LEU A 163 -26.04 48.74 41.50
C LEU A 163 -25.23 47.86 42.44
N CYS A 164 -24.84 46.67 41.97
CA CYS A 164 -23.84 45.85 42.65
C CYS A 164 -22.45 46.53 42.61
N PRO A 165 -21.49 46.15 43.48
CA PRO A 165 -20.17 46.80 43.51
C PRO A 165 -19.38 46.74 42.21
N ALA A 166 -19.66 45.75 41.35
CA ALA A 166 -18.96 45.59 40.09
C ALA A 166 -19.57 46.45 38.98
N HIS A 167 -20.89 46.44 38.84
CA HIS A 167 -21.61 47.33 37.94
C HIS A 167 -21.43 48.80 38.33
N GLN A 168 -21.40 49.13 39.62
CA GLN A 168 -21.10 50.49 40.08
C GLN A 168 -19.75 50.98 39.58
N ARG A 169 -18.71 50.14 39.63
CA ARG A 169 -17.37 50.50 39.13
C ARG A 169 -17.35 50.63 37.61
N ARG A 170 -18.07 49.77 36.90
CA ARG A 170 -18.18 49.84 35.45
C ARG A 170 -18.91 51.09 34.99
N TRP A 171 -20.10 51.36 35.54
CA TRP A 171 -20.87 52.58 35.30
C TRP A 171 -20.06 53.84 35.59
N ALA A 172 -19.31 53.87 36.69
CA ALA A 172 -18.43 54.98 37.00
C ALA A 172 -17.26 55.12 36.01
N LYS A 173 -16.67 54.01 35.55
CA LYS A 173 -15.59 53.99 34.56
C LYS A 173 -16.05 54.46 33.17
N GLU A 174 -17.30 54.18 32.82
CA GLU A 174 -17.93 54.58 31.55
C GLU A 174 -18.48 56.02 31.58
N GLY A 175 -18.10 56.83 32.58
CA GLY A 175 -18.46 58.25 32.63
C GLY A 175 -19.81 58.55 33.28
N ARG A 176 -20.43 57.57 33.97
CA ARG A 176 -21.73 57.72 34.66
C ARG A 176 -22.89 58.13 33.73
N PRO A 177 -23.15 57.36 32.66
CA PRO A 177 -24.27 57.61 31.75
C PRO A 177 -25.63 57.49 32.46
N ASP A 178 -26.74 57.81 31.79
CA ASP A 178 -28.08 57.60 32.34
C ASP A 178 -28.23 56.16 32.86
N LEU A 179 -28.57 56.04 34.14
CA LEU A 179 -28.52 54.76 34.84
C LEU A 179 -29.56 53.77 34.30
N GLY A 180 -30.74 54.25 33.92
CA GLY A 180 -31.85 53.41 33.44
C GLY A 180 -31.60 52.87 32.04
N ALA A 181 -31.10 53.70 31.13
CA ALA A 181 -30.65 53.25 29.80
C ALA A 181 -29.45 52.31 29.93
N TRP A 182 -28.43 52.70 30.69
CA TRP A 182 -27.23 51.89 30.87
C TRP A 182 -27.51 50.52 31.49
N ALA A 183 -28.38 50.44 32.50
CA ALA A 183 -28.67 49.19 33.19
C ALA A 183 -29.44 48.16 32.32
N ARG A 184 -30.13 48.61 31.27
CA ARG A 184 -30.80 47.71 30.31
C ARG A 184 -29.80 46.96 29.43
N ASP A 185 -28.73 47.64 29.03
CA ASP A 185 -27.75 47.13 28.06
C ASP A 185 -26.44 46.63 28.71
N ALA A 186 -26.22 46.95 29.99
CA ALA A 186 -25.03 46.52 30.71
C ALA A 186 -24.99 44.97 30.80
N PRO A 187 -23.90 44.32 30.36
CA PRO A 187 -23.80 42.87 30.40
C PRO A 187 -23.54 42.37 31.84
N ALA A 188 -23.71 41.08 32.08
CA ALA A 188 -23.36 40.46 33.34
C ALA A 188 -21.86 40.61 33.63
N VAL A 189 -21.52 40.54 34.93
CA VAL A 189 -20.13 40.72 35.36
C VAL A 189 -19.51 39.41 35.79
N TYR A 190 -18.49 39.01 35.04
CA TYR A 190 -17.64 37.84 35.29
C TYR A 190 -16.54 38.15 36.32
N THR A 191 -16.88 38.21 37.60
CA THR A 191 -15.93 38.59 38.68
C THR A 191 -15.03 37.48 39.18
N THR A 192 -15.43 36.22 39.01
CA THR A 192 -14.68 35.05 39.49
C THR A 192 -14.47 34.05 38.35
N LEU A 193 -13.45 33.20 38.48
CA LEU A 193 -13.20 32.11 37.52
C LEU A 193 -14.11 30.89 37.77
N GLY A 194 -14.66 30.77 38.98
CA GLY A 194 -15.50 29.64 39.39
C GLY A 194 -16.99 29.82 39.13
N THR A 195 -17.41 30.95 38.55
CA THR A 195 -18.81 31.22 38.21
C THR A 195 -18.88 31.86 36.83
N VAL A 196 -19.72 31.32 35.95
CA VAL A 196 -19.95 31.86 34.60
C VAL A 196 -21.45 32.13 34.44
N PRO A 197 -21.91 33.40 34.46
CA PRO A 197 -23.29 33.73 34.16
C PRO A 197 -23.62 33.42 32.70
N LEU A 198 -24.79 32.82 32.50
CA LEU A 198 -25.43 32.52 31.22
C LEU A 198 -26.68 33.38 30.98
N SER A 199 -27.02 34.27 31.91
CA SER A 199 -28.15 35.20 31.83
C SER A 199 -28.03 36.21 30.67
N ASP A 200 -26.82 36.46 30.19
CA ASP A 200 -26.53 37.31 29.03
C ASP A 200 -26.82 36.64 27.69
N LEU A 201 -26.99 35.30 27.67
CA LEU A 201 -27.28 34.57 26.45
C LEU A 201 -28.79 34.59 26.18
N ASP A 202 -29.15 34.76 24.90
CA ASP A 202 -30.52 34.53 24.44
C ASP A 202 -31.03 33.15 24.89
N PRO A 203 -32.31 32.98 25.31
CA PRO A 203 -32.83 31.71 25.78
C PRO A 203 -32.62 30.53 24.82
N PHE A 204 -32.70 30.75 23.51
CA PHE A 204 -32.48 29.71 22.51
C PHE A 204 -31.00 29.34 22.43
N LEU A 205 -30.11 30.33 22.32
CA LEU A 205 -28.66 30.11 22.32
C LEU A 205 -28.20 29.43 23.61
N ARG A 206 -28.73 29.84 24.76
CA ARG A 206 -28.41 29.27 26.07
C ARG A 206 -28.70 27.77 26.12
N THR A 207 -29.83 27.34 25.57
CA THR A 207 -30.18 25.91 25.46
C THR A 207 -29.17 25.17 24.58
N GLN A 208 -28.79 25.70 23.42
CA GLN A 208 -27.76 25.09 22.57
C GLN A 208 -26.39 24.99 23.27
N VAL A 209 -25.97 26.04 23.97
CA VAL A 209 -24.72 26.02 24.77
C VAL A 209 -24.78 24.93 25.84
N LEU A 210 -25.90 24.79 26.54
CA LEU A 210 -26.07 23.78 27.58
C LEU A 210 -26.12 22.35 27.02
N VAL A 211 -26.74 22.14 25.85
CA VAL A 211 -26.69 20.86 25.12
C VAL A 211 -25.25 20.51 24.75
N GLY A 212 -24.50 21.47 24.18
CA GLY A 212 -23.10 21.27 23.81
C GLY A 212 -22.23 20.99 25.04
N TYR A 213 -22.46 21.70 26.14
CA TYR A 213 -21.77 21.50 27.41
C TYR A 213 -22.05 20.12 28.02
N GLU A 214 -23.31 19.66 27.98
CA GLU A 214 -23.71 18.33 28.45
C GLU A 214 -22.96 17.22 27.69
N VAL A 215 -22.96 17.27 26.36
CA VAL A 215 -22.27 16.29 25.52
C VAL A 215 -20.76 16.34 25.77
N GLN A 216 -20.20 17.53 25.99
CA GLN A 216 -18.78 17.67 26.34
C GLN A 216 -18.43 16.98 27.66
N LEU A 217 -19.27 17.14 28.69
CA LEU A 217 -19.10 16.44 29.97
C LEU A 217 -19.13 14.92 29.79
N ARG A 218 -20.12 14.42 29.04
CA ARG A 218 -20.30 12.98 28.80
C ARG A 218 -19.18 12.35 27.97
N ASN A 219 -18.57 13.11 27.05
CA ASN A 219 -17.42 12.65 26.26
C ASN A 219 -16.13 12.49 27.10
N GLY A 220 -16.13 12.96 28.35
CA GLY A 220 -15.04 12.80 29.30
C GLY A 220 -13.90 13.82 29.12
N GLY A 221 -13.00 13.84 30.11
CA GLY A 221 -11.97 14.88 30.25
C GLY A 221 -12.41 16.03 31.14
N ARG A 222 -11.45 16.86 31.57
CA ARG A 222 -11.72 17.99 32.47
C ARG A 222 -12.07 19.25 31.68
N ILE A 223 -13.20 19.87 32.02
CA ILE A 223 -13.63 21.15 31.48
C ILE A 223 -12.77 22.29 32.06
N SER A 224 -12.39 23.24 31.22
CA SER A 224 -11.71 24.47 31.63
C SER A 224 -12.72 25.61 31.82
N PRO A 225 -12.97 26.10 33.05
CA PRO A 225 -13.90 27.21 33.28
C PRO A 225 -13.48 28.50 32.57
N SER A 226 -12.18 28.72 32.38
CA SER A 226 -11.66 29.86 31.62
C SER A 226 -12.04 29.80 30.13
N GLN A 227 -12.07 28.61 29.54
CA GLN A 227 -12.52 28.44 28.15
C GLN A 227 -14.05 28.53 28.04
N VAL A 228 -14.80 28.03 29.03
CA VAL A 228 -16.26 28.25 29.12
C VAL A 228 -16.56 29.75 29.17
N LYS A 229 -15.92 30.47 30.10
CA LYS A 229 -16.05 31.93 30.24
C LYS A 229 -15.71 32.65 28.93
N SER A 230 -14.60 32.28 28.29
CA SER A 230 -14.16 32.93 27.04
C SER A 230 -15.14 32.66 25.89
N ALA A 231 -15.70 31.44 25.80
CA ALA A 231 -16.69 31.08 24.81
C ALA A 231 -18.00 31.87 25.01
N VAL A 232 -18.52 31.95 26.23
CA VAL A 232 -19.74 32.72 26.55
C VAL A 232 -19.52 34.21 26.26
N LEU A 233 -18.41 34.79 26.72
CA LEU A 233 -18.07 36.18 26.43
C LEU A 233 -17.98 36.46 24.93
N TRP A 234 -17.41 35.53 24.16
CA TRP A 234 -17.31 35.67 22.71
C TRP A 234 -18.71 35.66 22.06
N LEU A 235 -19.58 34.73 22.46
CA LEU A 235 -20.96 34.64 21.95
C LEU A 235 -21.76 35.91 22.21
N VAL A 236 -21.64 36.48 23.43
CA VAL A 236 -22.28 37.75 23.80
C VAL A 236 -21.71 38.91 22.98
N ALA A 237 -20.37 39.01 22.89
CA ALA A 237 -19.71 40.11 22.18
C ALA A 237 -20.02 40.15 20.67
N HIS A 238 -20.38 39.01 20.07
CA HIS A 238 -20.73 38.90 18.65
C HIS A 238 -22.25 38.79 18.42
N ALA A 239 -23.06 39.01 19.45
CA ALA A 239 -24.53 38.97 19.38
C ALA A 239 -25.07 37.72 18.66
N VAL A 240 -24.50 36.55 18.95
CA VAL A 240 -24.93 35.30 18.34
C VAL A 240 -26.33 34.94 18.87
N GLY A 241 -27.29 34.68 17.97
CA GLY A 241 -28.62 34.19 18.33
C GLY A 241 -28.79 32.68 18.17
N ASP A 242 -28.00 32.05 17.31
CA ASP A 242 -28.03 30.62 17.02
C ASP A 242 -26.60 30.10 16.84
N LEU A 243 -26.19 29.18 17.72
CA LEU A 243 -24.87 28.56 17.72
C LEU A 243 -24.58 27.79 16.43
N LEU A 244 -25.60 27.19 15.80
CA LEU A 244 -25.45 26.42 14.57
C LEU A 244 -25.17 27.32 13.36
N GLN A 245 -25.65 28.57 13.40
CA GLN A 245 -25.48 29.58 12.36
C GLN A 245 -24.34 30.57 12.66
N ALA A 246 -23.65 30.42 13.79
CA ALA A 246 -22.56 31.30 14.18
C ALA A 246 -21.40 31.27 13.16
N ASP A 247 -20.99 32.44 12.67
CA ASP A 247 -19.79 32.59 11.84
C ASP A 247 -18.55 32.63 12.73
N LEU A 248 -17.71 31.58 12.66
CA LEU A 248 -16.61 31.37 13.60
C LEU A 248 -15.26 31.69 12.93
N PRO A 249 -14.45 32.63 13.47
CA PRO A 249 -13.15 32.98 12.92
C PRO A 249 -12.16 31.80 13.04
N PRO A 250 -11.09 31.72 12.21
CA PRO A 250 -10.15 30.59 12.16
C PRO A 250 -9.67 30.07 13.53
N LYS A 251 -9.27 28.79 13.61
CA LYS A 251 -9.01 28.07 14.88
C LYS A 251 -8.11 28.85 15.86
N GLY A 252 -8.55 29.00 17.12
CA GLY A 252 -7.81 29.65 18.21
C GLY A 252 -8.38 29.30 19.60
N GLN A 253 -7.70 29.68 20.70
CA GLN A 253 -8.07 29.27 22.07
C GLN A 253 -9.46 29.75 22.52
N THR A 254 -9.91 30.92 22.07
CA THR A 254 -11.21 31.52 22.44
C THR A 254 -12.40 30.85 21.75
N THR A 255 -12.22 30.30 20.54
CA THR A 255 -13.29 29.67 19.76
C THR A 255 -13.34 28.16 19.89
N THR A 256 -12.39 27.52 20.59
CA THR A 256 -12.34 26.06 20.73
C THR A 256 -13.64 25.49 21.29
N TYR A 257 -14.13 25.97 22.43
CA TYR A 257 -15.36 25.44 23.05
C TYR A 257 -16.61 25.82 22.27
N VAL A 258 -16.66 27.01 21.67
CA VAL A 258 -17.76 27.41 20.77
C VAL A 258 -17.87 26.43 19.59
N ARG A 259 -16.74 26.10 18.95
CA ARG A 259 -16.67 25.13 17.84
C ARG A 259 -17.09 23.73 18.29
N THR A 260 -16.58 23.29 19.43
CA THR A 260 -16.91 21.98 20.02
C THR A 260 -18.39 21.88 20.33
N TRP A 261 -18.99 22.87 20.99
CA TRP A 261 -20.40 22.89 21.32
C TRP A 261 -21.27 22.96 20.08
N ARG A 262 -20.93 23.80 19.10
CA ARG A 262 -21.62 23.83 17.80
C ARG A 262 -21.68 22.44 17.16
N GLN A 263 -20.54 21.75 17.11
CA GLN A 263 -20.47 20.39 16.57
C GLN A 263 -21.32 19.39 17.37
N TYR A 264 -21.34 19.49 18.70
CA TYR A 264 -22.13 18.59 19.54
C TYR A 264 -23.64 18.84 19.46
N VAL A 265 -24.07 20.10 19.39
CA VAL A 265 -25.47 20.47 19.15
C VAL A 265 -25.91 19.94 17.78
N GLU A 266 -25.08 20.16 16.76
CA GLU A 266 -25.34 19.68 15.39
C GLU A 266 -25.51 18.15 15.35
N LEU A 267 -24.66 17.41 16.07
CA LEU A 267 -24.75 15.95 16.19
C LEU A 267 -26.02 15.48 16.90
N ARG A 268 -26.41 16.16 17.98
CA ARG A 268 -27.56 15.75 18.80
C ARG A 268 -28.89 16.07 18.14
N SER A 269 -28.94 17.16 17.36
CA SER A 269 -30.13 17.58 16.61
C SER A 269 -30.29 16.88 15.26
N ALA A 270 -29.31 16.09 14.82
CA ALA A 270 -29.35 15.45 13.52
C ALA A 270 -30.09 14.11 13.54
N ASP A 271 -30.97 13.90 12.55
CA ASP A 271 -31.54 12.59 12.27
C ASP A 271 -30.49 11.67 11.63
N ARG A 272 -30.05 10.68 12.40
CA ARG A 272 -29.03 9.71 11.99
C ARG A 272 -29.53 8.80 10.85
N ALA A 273 -30.82 8.49 10.82
CA ALA A 273 -31.40 7.60 9.81
C ALA A 273 -31.40 8.29 8.44
N ALA A 274 -31.72 9.59 8.40
CA ALA A 274 -31.74 10.37 7.17
C ALA A 274 -30.36 10.91 6.75
N GLU A 275 -29.32 10.86 7.59
CA GLU A 275 -28.04 11.53 7.33
C GLU A 275 -27.39 11.12 6.00
N HIS A 276 -27.52 9.85 5.61
CA HIS A 276 -26.95 9.33 4.36
C HIS A 276 -27.57 9.96 3.10
N THR A 277 -28.79 10.52 3.19
CA THR A 277 -29.51 11.16 2.07
C THR A 277 -29.09 12.60 1.81
N ARG A 278 -28.21 13.17 2.65
CA ARG A 278 -27.71 14.53 2.46
C ARG A 278 -26.73 14.63 1.29
N ALA A 279 -26.66 15.80 0.67
CA ALA A 279 -25.63 16.12 -0.31
C ALA A 279 -24.23 16.12 0.33
N VAL A 280 -24.10 16.55 1.58
CA VAL A 280 -22.87 16.40 2.38
C VAL A 280 -23.21 15.53 3.58
N VAL A 281 -22.79 14.26 3.52
CA VAL A 281 -23.00 13.26 4.57
C VAL A 281 -21.91 13.42 5.63
N ARG A 282 -22.28 13.73 6.87
CA ARG A 282 -21.33 13.88 7.98
C ARG A 282 -21.11 12.52 8.63
N LEU A 283 -19.88 12.02 8.55
CA LEU A 283 -19.57 10.65 8.99
C LEU A 283 -19.82 10.43 10.48
N ASN A 284 -19.46 11.41 11.32
CA ASN A 284 -19.70 11.36 12.76
C ASN A 284 -21.21 11.39 13.12
N VAL A 285 -22.04 12.00 12.28
CA VAL A 285 -23.50 11.96 12.44
C VAL A 285 -24.05 10.61 11.98
N LEU A 286 -23.56 10.10 10.85
CA LEU A 286 -23.96 8.80 10.30
C LEU A 286 -23.63 7.65 11.26
N ASP A 287 -22.42 7.60 11.82
CA ASP A 287 -21.97 6.60 12.80
C ASP A 287 -21.00 7.26 13.81
N PRO A 288 -21.25 7.18 15.15
CA PRO A 288 -20.44 7.88 16.14
C PRO A 288 -19.00 7.33 16.23
N ARG A 289 -18.71 6.16 15.63
CA ARG A 289 -17.36 5.60 15.56
C ARG A 289 -16.38 6.51 14.82
N PHE A 290 -16.88 7.33 13.90
CA PHE A 290 -16.07 8.26 13.14
C PHE A 290 -15.83 9.54 13.97
N ARG A 291 -14.57 9.90 14.16
CA ARG A 291 -14.15 11.11 14.90
C ARG A 291 -14.38 12.41 14.13
N GLY A 292 -14.98 12.34 12.94
CA GLY A 292 -15.20 13.43 11.98
C GLY A 292 -15.08 12.96 10.53
N GLY A 293 -15.16 13.91 9.59
CA GLY A 293 -15.08 13.64 8.15
C GLY A 293 -16.44 13.71 7.46
N THR A 294 -16.42 13.97 6.15
CA THR A 294 -17.62 14.13 5.32
C THR A 294 -17.48 13.35 4.02
N VAL A 295 -18.58 12.83 3.50
CA VAL A 295 -18.69 12.38 2.12
C VAL A 295 -19.48 13.44 1.37
N ASP A 296 -18.88 14.01 0.33
CA ASP A 296 -19.47 15.11 -0.42
C ASP A 296 -20.03 14.62 -1.76
N PHE A 297 -21.28 14.97 -2.01
CA PHE A 297 -22.04 14.76 -3.24
C PHE A 297 -22.65 16.07 -3.79
N SER A 298 -22.28 17.24 -3.27
CA SER A 298 -22.88 18.55 -3.60
C SER A 298 -22.84 18.90 -5.08
N ASP A 299 -21.82 18.44 -5.79
CA ASP A 299 -21.63 18.72 -7.22
C ASP A 299 -22.23 17.65 -8.15
N VAL A 300 -22.90 16.64 -7.58
CA VAL A 300 -23.47 15.49 -8.30
C VAL A 300 -24.87 15.84 -8.78
N HIS A 301 -24.96 16.25 -10.06
CA HIS A 301 -26.22 16.71 -10.66
C HIS A 301 -27.11 15.57 -11.19
N ALA A 302 -26.60 14.35 -11.31
CA ALA A 302 -27.33 13.17 -11.78
C ALA A 302 -28.02 12.43 -10.60
N PRO A 303 -29.37 12.47 -10.49
CA PRO A 303 -30.08 11.97 -9.29
C PRO A 303 -29.90 10.47 -9.05
N TRP A 304 -29.85 9.67 -10.12
CA TRP A 304 -29.64 8.23 -10.03
C TRP A 304 -28.27 7.88 -9.43
N LEU A 305 -27.23 8.64 -9.81
CA LEU A 305 -25.87 8.40 -9.33
C LEU A 305 -25.72 8.87 -7.88
N LEU A 306 -26.37 9.98 -7.52
CA LEU A 306 -26.48 10.44 -6.13
C LEU A 306 -27.11 9.36 -5.25
N HIS A 307 -28.26 8.82 -5.67
CA HIS A 307 -28.95 7.73 -4.96
C HIS A 307 -28.03 6.51 -4.74
N LEU A 308 -27.42 5.98 -5.81
CA LEU A 308 -26.52 4.82 -5.68
C LEU A 308 -25.29 5.11 -4.79
N GLY A 309 -24.74 6.32 -4.85
CA GLY A 309 -23.64 6.76 -3.99
C GLY A 309 -24.03 6.80 -2.51
N GLN A 310 -25.20 7.35 -2.20
CA GLN A 310 -25.73 7.44 -0.84
C GLN A 310 -26.04 6.07 -0.25
N GLU A 311 -26.66 5.17 -1.03
CA GLU A 311 -26.90 3.77 -0.64
C GLU A 311 -25.59 3.01 -0.35
N ARG A 312 -24.55 3.23 -1.18
CA ARG A 312 -23.23 2.61 -0.95
C ARG A 312 -22.60 3.12 0.35
N VAL A 313 -22.69 4.42 0.63
CA VAL A 313 -22.18 5.01 1.88
C VAL A 313 -22.89 4.42 3.10
N LEU A 314 -24.22 4.32 3.06
CA LEU A 314 -25.01 3.72 4.14
C LEU A 314 -24.61 2.27 4.39
N GLN A 315 -24.49 1.46 3.33
CA GLN A 315 -24.10 0.06 3.44
C GLN A 315 -22.68 -0.11 4.01
N LEU A 316 -21.70 0.65 3.52
CA LEU A 316 -20.32 0.60 4.04
C LEU A 316 -20.23 1.07 5.49
N ALA A 317 -21.04 2.07 5.87
CA ALA A 317 -21.16 2.46 7.27
C ALA A 317 -21.67 1.26 8.10
N ALA A 318 -22.79 0.64 7.70
CA ALA A 318 -23.34 -0.53 8.40
C ALA A 318 -22.36 -1.71 8.49
N SER A 319 -21.52 -1.92 7.48
CA SER A 319 -20.56 -3.03 7.43
C SER A 319 -19.25 -2.80 8.20
N GLY A 320 -19.12 -1.71 8.96
CA GLY A 320 -17.88 -1.43 9.70
C GLY A 320 -16.72 -0.86 8.88
N ALA A 321 -16.95 -0.42 7.63
CA ALA A 321 -15.88 0.10 6.78
C ALA A 321 -15.23 1.38 7.32
N SER A 322 -13.98 1.62 6.94
CA SER A 322 -13.21 2.78 7.38
C SER A 322 -13.71 4.08 6.74
N GLY A 323 -13.56 5.21 7.44
CA GLY A 323 -14.00 6.51 6.94
C GLY A 323 -13.32 6.90 5.62
N ALA A 324 -12.08 6.45 5.40
CA ALA A 324 -11.37 6.63 4.13
C ALA A 324 -12.08 5.95 2.95
N ARG A 325 -12.61 4.74 3.14
CA ARG A 325 -13.38 4.02 2.12
C ARG A 325 -14.69 4.73 1.79
N LEU A 326 -15.37 5.29 2.79
CA LEU A 326 -16.59 6.08 2.59
C LEU A 326 -16.31 7.39 1.83
N MET A 327 -15.23 8.10 2.17
CA MET A 327 -14.81 9.31 1.45
C MET A 327 -14.45 9.01 -0.02
N LEU A 328 -13.84 7.85 -0.29
CA LEU A 328 -13.52 7.41 -1.65
C LEU A 328 -14.79 7.20 -2.51
N VAL A 329 -15.92 6.80 -1.92
CA VAL A 329 -17.22 6.72 -2.63
C VAL A 329 -17.64 8.10 -3.14
N GLY A 330 -17.66 9.11 -2.27
CA GLY A 330 -18.01 10.48 -2.68
C GLY A 330 -17.06 11.03 -3.74
N TYR A 331 -15.76 10.76 -3.58
CA TYR A 331 -14.77 11.12 -4.59
C TYR A 331 -15.06 10.46 -5.94
N THR A 332 -15.31 9.15 -5.95
CA THR A 332 -15.61 8.36 -7.15
C THR A 332 -16.86 8.86 -7.87
N VAL A 333 -17.93 9.08 -7.11
CA VAL A 333 -19.21 9.57 -7.63
C VAL A 333 -19.05 10.97 -8.24
N ARG A 334 -18.30 11.87 -7.60
CA ARG A 334 -18.05 13.22 -8.14
C ARG A 334 -17.22 13.19 -9.42
N TRP A 335 -16.19 12.34 -9.51
CA TRP A 335 -15.42 12.17 -10.75
C TRP A 335 -16.28 11.68 -11.90
N PHE A 336 -17.15 10.71 -11.64
CA PHE A 336 -18.07 10.23 -12.66
C PHE A 336 -19.12 11.29 -13.04
N ALA A 337 -19.68 12.01 -12.07
CA ALA A 337 -20.58 13.13 -12.32
C ALA A 337 -19.94 14.24 -13.17
N MET A 338 -18.66 14.58 -12.93
CA MET A 338 -17.91 15.52 -13.75
C MET A 338 -17.83 15.07 -15.22
N PHE A 339 -17.61 13.78 -15.46
CA PHE A 339 -17.68 13.23 -16.82
C PHE A 339 -19.09 13.28 -17.41
N LEU A 340 -20.13 12.96 -16.64
CA LEU A 340 -21.52 12.94 -17.14
C LEU A 340 -21.94 14.30 -17.71
N ARG A 341 -21.40 15.42 -17.21
CA ARG A 341 -21.63 16.77 -17.77
C ARG A 341 -21.18 16.92 -19.22
N THR A 342 -20.27 16.05 -19.69
CA THR A 342 -19.79 16.04 -21.08
C THR A 342 -20.70 15.26 -22.04
N LEU A 343 -21.68 14.52 -21.51
CA LEU A 343 -22.63 13.75 -22.31
C LEU A 343 -23.89 14.56 -22.65
N PRO A 344 -24.61 14.21 -23.73
CA PRO A 344 -25.93 14.77 -24.02
C PRO A 344 -26.90 14.60 -22.85
N GLY A 345 -27.66 15.65 -22.53
CA GLY A 345 -28.55 15.65 -21.36
C GLY A 345 -27.83 15.53 -20.02
N GLU A 346 -26.51 15.79 -20.00
CA GLU A 346 -25.63 15.75 -18.85
C GLU A 346 -25.65 14.39 -18.11
N GLY A 347 -26.08 13.30 -18.74
CA GLY A 347 -26.19 12.00 -18.07
C GLY A 347 -27.18 11.96 -16.89
N ARG A 348 -28.16 12.88 -16.83
CA ARG A 348 -29.18 12.93 -15.76
C ARG A 348 -30.08 11.69 -15.73
N ARG A 349 -30.21 10.98 -16.85
CA ARG A 349 -30.91 9.70 -16.96
C ARG A 349 -29.90 8.58 -17.19
N PRO A 350 -29.96 7.47 -16.44
CA PRO A 350 -28.97 6.40 -16.55
C PRO A 350 -29.04 5.70 -17.92
N ALA A 351 -30.24 5.54 -18.51
CA ALA A 351 -30.43 4.93 -19.83
C ALA A 351 -29.73 5.68 -20.98
N ALA A 352 -29.43 6.98 -20.81
CA ALA A 352 -28.72 7.77 -21.82
C ALA A 352 -27.19 7.60 -21.77
N VAL A 353 -26.65 7.00 -20.68
CA VAL A 353 -25.22 6.73 -20.55
C VAL A 353 -24.85 5.48 -21.34
N GLY A 354 -25.53 4.38 -21.03
CA GLY A 354 -25.32 3.06 -21.62
C GLY A 354 -23.86 2.60 -21.69
N ARG A 355 -23.59 1.56 -22.48
CA ARG A 355 -22.20 1.04 -22.61
C ARG A 355 -21.25 2.02 -23.30
N ALA A 356 -21.75 2.84 -24.22
CA ALA A 356 -20.96 3.86 -24.92
C ALA A 356 -20.44 4.94 -23.95
N GLY A 357 -21.30 5.42 -23.05
CA GLY A 357 -20.93 6.37 -22.00
C GLY A 357 -19.92 5.77 -21.02
N MET A 358 -20.07 4.50 -20.64
CA MET A 358 -19.07 3.82 -19.79
C MET A 358 -17.69 3.75 -20.45
N THR A 359 -17.65 3.39 -21.74
CA THR A 359 -16.39 3.36 -22.52
C THR A 359 -15.79 4.77 -22.66
N GLY A 360 -16.65 5.79 -22.83
CA GLY A 360 -16.26 7.19 -22.82
C GLY A 360 -15.62 7.61 -21.50
N TYR A 361 -16.19 7.19 -20.36
CA TYR A 361 -15.65 7.49 -19.04
C TYR A 361 -14.26 6.89 -18.83
N LEU A 362 -14.05 5.63 -19.24
CA LEU A 362 -12.74 4.97 -19.13
C LEU A 362 -11.65 5.77 -19.87
N ARG A 363 -11.95 6.22 -21.10
CA ARG A 363 -11.04 7.06 -21.89
C ARG A 363 -10.83 8.42 -21.25
N TRP A 364 -11.89 9.04 -20.76
CA TRP A 364 -11.86 10.34 -20.12
C TRP A 364 -11.01 10.30 -18.84
N LEU A 365 -11.17 9.28 -18.00
CA LEU A 365 -10.42 9.15 -16.75
C LEU A 365 -8.94 8.86 -17.02
N ALA A 366 -8.62 8.07 -18.05
CA ALA A 366 -7.24 7.87 -18.50
C ALA A 366 -6.56 9.19 -18.92
N GLU A 367 -7.29 10.11 -19.56
CA GLU A 367 -6.76 11.45 -19.87
C GLU A 367 -6.46 12.26 -18.61
N ARG A 368 -7.28 12.14 -17.55
CA ARG A 368 -7.07 12.85 -16.27
C ARG A 368 -5.88 12.30 -15.51
N ALA A 369 -5.61 11.00 -15.63
CA ALA A 369 -4.37 10.40 -15.13
C ALA A 369 -3.15 10.95 -15.88
N ARG A 370 -3.24 11.18 -17.21
CA ARG A 370 -2.18 11.84 -17.99
C ARG A 370 -2.00 13.31 -17.61
N ASP A 371 -3.08 14.05 -17.44
CA ASP A 371 -3.07 15.44 -16.97
C ASP A 371 -2.43 15.54 -15.57
N THR A 372 -2.67 14.56 -14.71
CA THR A 372 -1.99 14.46 -13.39
C THR A 372 -0.48 14.38 -13.54
N GLY A 373 0.03 13.47 -14.40
CA GLY A 373 1.47 13.36 -14.64
C GLY A 373 2.09 14.66 -15.18
N ARG A 374 1.40 15.34 -16.10
CA ARG A 374 1.82 16.66 -16.60
C ARG A 374 1.79 17.73 -15.50
N TYR A 375 0.77 17.73 -14.65
CA TYR A 375 0.65 18.67 -13.55
C TYR A 375 1.77 18.51 -12.51
N GLU A 376 2.15 17.27 -12.22
CA GLU A 376 3.21 16.94 -11.26
C GLU A 376 4.62 17.24 -11.82
N SER A 377 4.83 17.08 -13.13
CA SER A 377 6.13 17.33 -13.76
C SER A 377 6.49 18.81 -13.94
N LEU A 378 5.50 19.71 -13.86
CA LEU A 378 5.73 21.15 -14.06
C LEU A 378 6.11 21.86 -12.74
N PRO A 379 6.97 22.90 -12.79
CA PRO A 379 7.23 23.79 -11.65
C PRO A 379 5.96 24.44 -11.08
N ARG A 380 6.00 24.95 -9.84
CA ARG A 380 4.81 25.56 -9.20
C ARG A 380 4.36 26.85 -9.88
N ASP A 381 5.31 27.61 -10.42
CA ASP A 381 5.06 28.94 -11.01
C ASP A 381 4.78 28.89 -12.52
N ASP A 382 4.70 27.69 -13.11
CA ASP A 382 4.44 27.51 -14.53
C ASP A 382 2.97 27.84 -14.88
N PRO A 383 2.69 28.76 -15.84
CA PRO A 383 1.33 29.12 -16.21
C PRO A 383 0.50 27.96 -16.78
N ALA A 384 1.13 26.95 -17.39
CA ALA A 384 0.45 25.76 -17.89
C ALA A 384 -0.14 24.91 -16.74
N ARG A 385 0.40 25.05 -15.52
CA ARG A 385 -0.11 24.36 -14.34
C ARG A 385 -1.55 24.75 -14.02
N THR A 386 -1.90 26.03 -14.18
CA THR A 386 -3.27 26.54 -13.97
C THR A 386 -4.25 25.96 -14.99
N VAL A 387 -3.85 25.92 -16.27
CA VAL A 387 -4.66 25.37 -17.37
C VAL A 387 -4.92 23.88 -17.17
N ILE A 388 -3.92 23.11 -16.73
CA ILE A 388 -4.09 21.68 -16.44
C ILE A 388 -4.96 21.50 -15.18
N ALA A 389 -4.79 22.33 -14.15
CA ALA A 389 -5.57 22.28 -12.93
C ALA A 389 -7.08 22.46 -13.18
N GLU A 390 -7.48 23.29 -14.14
CA GLU A 390 -8.89 23.50 -14.52
C GLU A 390 -9.56 22.23 -15.09
N ARG A 391 -8.77 21.29 -15.64
CA ARG A 391 -9.27 20.00 -16.14
C ARG A 391 -9.37 18.93 -15.06
N LEU A 392 -8.79 19.19 -13.89
CA LEU A 392 -8.81 18.30 -12.72
C LEU A 392 -9.89 18.75 -11.71
N LEU A 393 -10.30 17.86 -10.83
CA LEU A 393 -11.34 18.16 -9.84
C LEU A 393 -10.78 19.07 -8.74
N GLN A 394 -11.42 20.20 -8.42
CA GLN A 394 -10.93 21.10 -7.35
C GLN A 394 -11.11 20.50 -5.95
N SER A 395 -10.15 20.79 -5.04
CA SER A 395 -10.28 20.44 -3.63
C SER A 395 -11.30 21.33 -2.92
N LEU A 396 -12.23 20.69 -2.20
CA LEU A 396 -13.25 21.36 -1.38
C LEU A 396 -12.70 21.88 -0.04
N VAL A 397 -11.57 21.34 0.41
CA VAL A 397 -10.90 21.80 1.63
C VAL A 397 -9.99 22.95 1.24
N SER A 398 -10.55 24.16 1.31
CA SER A 398 -9.93 25.49 1.13
C SER A 398 -8.41 25.48 0.93
N GLY A 399 -7.96 25.75 -0.30
CA GLY A 399 -6.58 26.15 -0.62
C GLY A 399 -5.60 25.03 -0.98
N LYS A 400 -6.03 23.77 -1.11
CA LYS A 400 -5.12 22.62 -1.36
C LYS A 400 -4.85 22.26 -2.83
N GLY A 401 -5.30 23.07 -3.80
CA GLY A 401 -5.11 22.81 -5.23
C GLY A 401 -6.05 21.73 -5.82
N PRO A 402 -5.84 21.33 -7.09
CA PRO A 402 -6.62 20.28 -7.73
C PRO A 402 -6.33 18.89 -7.14
N LEU A 403 -7.32 18.02 -7.21
CA LEU A 403 -7.26 16.63 -6.80
C LEU A 403 -6.74 15.79 -7.97
N LEU A 404 -5.72 14.98 -7.68
CA LEU A 404 -4.96 14.24 -8.68
C LEU A 404 -5.51 12.82 -8.88
N VAL A 405 -5.36 12.30 -10.10
CA VAL A 405 -5.65 10.92 -10.50
C VAL A 405 -4.32 10.19 -10.68
N THR A 406 -3.64 9.90 -9.58
CA THR A 406 -2.43 9.07 -9.57
C THR A 406 -2.76 7.64 -10.00
N PRO A 407 -1.78 6.79 -10.40
CA PRO A 407 -2.05 5.42 -10.80
C PRO A 407 -2.85 4.61 -9.76
N PRO A 408 -2.54 4.66 -8.44
CA PRO A 408 -3.36 3.97 -7.45
C PRO A 408 -4.78 4.53 -7.39
N ARG A 409 -4.93 5.86 -7.53
CA ARG A 409 -6.24 6.51 -7.54
C ARG A 409 -7.07 6.13 -8.76
N TYR A 410 -6.43 5.94 -9.91
CA TYR A 410 -7.09 5.50 -11.14
C TYR A 410 -7.74 4.12 -10.95
N TYR A 411 -6.99 3.17 -10.36
CA TYR A 411 -7.53 1.87 -9.94
C TYR A 411 -8.69 2.03 -8.95
N GLU A 412 -8.47 2.77 -7.86
CA GLU A 412 -9.45 2.93 -6.79
C GLU A 412 -10.78 3.51 -7.28
N LEU A 413 -10.74 4.50 -8.17
CA LEU A 413 -11.92 5.13 -8.76
C LEU A 413 -12.74 4.14 -9.60
N LEU A 414 -12.09 3.38 -10.48
CA LEU A 414 -12.80 2.41 -11.34
C LEU A 414 -13.29 1.20 -10.56
N HIS A 415 -12.48 0.70 -9.63
CA HIS A 415 -12.88 -0.39 -8.75
C HIS A 415 -14.08 0.01 -7.88
N THR A 416 -14.03 1.19 -7.25
CA THR A 416 -15.12 1.69 -6.41
C THR A 416 -16.37 1.98 -7.24
N LEU A 417 -16.24 2.55 -8.44
CA LEU A 417 -17.39 2.79 -9.32
C LEU A 417 -18.05 1.47 -9.73
N ARG A 418 -17.24 0.45 -10.04
CA ARG A 418 -17.75 -0.89 -10.32
C ARG A 418 -18.53 -1.46 -9.14
N GLU A 419 -18.02 -1.36 -7.91
CA GLU A 419 -18.75 -1.80 -6.72
C GLU A 419 -20.10 -1.09 -6.55
N ILE A 420 -20.14 0.23 -6.79
CA ILE A 420 -21.38 1.03 -6.71
C ILE A 420 -22.39 0.56 -7.77
N LEU A 421 -21.96 0.38 -9.02
CA LEU A 421 -22.83 -0.05 -10.12
C LEU A 421 -23.29 -1.51 -9.96
N ASP A 422 -22.42 -2.39 -9.46
CA ASP A 422 -22.76 -3.80 -9.21
C ASP A 422 -23.81 -3.93 -8.11
N GLN A 423 -23.70 -3.13 -7.03
CA GLN A 423 -24.74 -3.06 -6.00
C GLN A 423 -26.04 -2.48 -6.55
N GLY A 424 -25.97 -1.43 -7.38
CA GLY A 424 -27.12 -0.78 -8.01
C GLY A 424 -27.71 -1.53 -9.20
N ARG A 425 -27.20 -2.70 -9.56
CA ARG A 425 -27.50 -3.38 -10.83
C ARG A 425 -29.00 -3.64 -11.04
N SER A 426 -29.69 -4.16 -10.03
CA SER A 426 -31.14 -4.42 -10.11
C SER A 426 -31.94 -3.13 -10.27
N TRP A 427 -31.54 -2.07 -9.55
CA TRP A 427 -32.18 -0.75 -9.66
C TRP A 427 -31.96 -0.13 -11.04
N LEU A 428 -30.74 -0.22 -11.58
CA LEU A 428 -30.40 0.26 -12.92
C LEU A 428 -31.17 -0.50 -14.01
N ALA A 429 -31.29 -1.82 -13.89
CA ALA A 429 -32.09 -2.63 -14.82
C ALA A 429 -33.57 -2.22 -14.81
N GLY A 430 -34.16 -2.02 -13.62
CA GLY A 430 -35.55 -1.54 -13.48
C GLY A 430 -35.78 -0.12 -14.04
N ASN A 431 -34.71 0.68 -14.17
CA ASN A 431 -34.74 2.02 -14.76
C ASN A 431 -34.24 2.04 -16.22
N GLY A 432 -34.22 0.89 -16.92
CA GLY A 432 -33.88 0.80 -18.34
C GLY A 432 -32.40 1.02 -18.67
N ALA A 433 -31.50 0.82 -17.70
CA ALA A 433 -30.07 1.11 -17.80
C ALA A 433 -29.17 -0.09 -17.44
N GLY A 434 -29.60 -1.31 -17.78
CA GLY A 434 -28.86 -2.55 -17.45
C GLY A 434 -27.46 -2.65 -18.09
N ASP A 435 -27.19 -1.86 -19.13
CA ASP A 435 -25.91 -1.78 -19.82
C ASP A 435 -24.91 -0.77 -19.18
N VAL A 436 -25.33 -0.04 -18.15
CA VAL A 436 -24.46 0.81 -17.32
C VAL A 436 -23.75 -0.04 -16.27
N HIS A 437 -22.65 -0.67 -16.67
CA HIS A 437 -21.80 -1.47 -15.78
C HIS A 437 -20.34 -1.47 -16.23
N LEU A 438 -19.44 -1.80 -15.29
CA LEU A 438 -18.03 -2.07 -15.56
C LEU A 438 -17.73 -3.56 -15.43
N LEU A 439 -17.04 -4.11 -16.43
CA LEU A 439 -16.52 -5.47 -16.39
C LEU A 439 -15.22 -5.51 -15.58
N ALA A 440 -14.83 -6.70 -15.11
CA ALA A 440 -13.57 -6.86 -14.39
C ALA A 440 -12.36 -6.40 -15.24
N GLN A 441 -12.36 -6.67 -16.55
CA GLN A 441 -11.31 -6.21 -17.46
C GLN A 441 -11.31 -4.70 -17.74
N ASP A 442 -12.39 -3.98 -17.40
CA ASP A 442 -12.46 -2.52 -17.58
C ASP A 442 -11.72 -1.81 -16.43
N VAL A 443 -11.51 -2.49 -15.30
CA VAL A 443 -10.73 -1.98 -14.17
C VAL A 443 -9.26 -2.28 -14.47
N PRO A 444 -8.37 -1.28 -14.46
CA PRO A 444 -6.93 -1.53 -14.66
C PRO A 444 -6.44 -2.47 -13.55
N PRO A 445 -5.33 -3.21 -13.78
CA PRO A 445 -4.66 -3.87 -12.66
C PRO A 445 -4.28 -2.82 -11.61
N TYR A 446 -4.26 -3.22 -10.35
CA TYR A 446 -3.64 -2.39 -9.33
C TYR A 446 -2.21 -2.11 -9.78
N PRO A 447 -1.74 -0.85 -9.80
CA PRO A 447 -0.39 -0.55 -10.24
C PRO A 447 0.57 -1.22 -9.26
N GLU A 448 1.17 -2.32 -9.69
CA GLU A 448 2.30 -2.91 -9.00
C GLU A 448 3.45 -1.92 -9.10
N ARG A 449 4.15 -1.72 -7.97
CA ARG A 449 5.35 -0.89 -7.94
C ARG A 449 6.37 -1.56 -8.87
N ASP A 450 7.03 -0.79 -9.72
CA ASP A 450 8.14 -1.32 -10.50
C ASP A 450 9.29 -1.62 -9.52
N ASP A 451 9.40 -2.88 -9.15
CA ASP A 451 10.40 -3.40 -8.24
C ASP A 451 11.59 -4.00 -9.00
N SER A 452 11.75 -3.76 -10.30
CA SER A 452 12.79 -4.41 -11.12
C SER A 452 14.20 -4.19 -10.57
N GLU A 453 14.55 -2.95 -10.20
CA GLU A 453 15.83 -2.64 -9.54
C GLU A 453 15.94 -3.33 -8.17
N SER A 454 14.87 -3.28 -7.37
CA SER A 454 14.77 -3.93 -6.06
C SER A 454 14.92 -5.45 -6.14
N GLU A 455 14.43 -6.08 -7.20
CA GLU A 455 14.58 -7.52 -7.47
C GLU A 455 15.97 -7.89 -7.98
N LEU A 456 16.59 -7.02 -8.78
CA LEU A 456 17.97 -7.18 -9.26
C LEU A 456 18.97 -7.05 -8.10
N GLU A 457 18.84 -5.97 -7.32
CA GLU A 457 19.60 -5.72 -6.11
C GLU A 457 19.27 -6.75 -5.01
N GLY A 458 18.10 -7.39 -5.07
CA GLY A 458 17.68 -8.38 -4.08
C GLY A 458 17.32 -7.77 -2.72
N ARG A 459 16.97 -6.49 -2.69
CA ARG A 459 16.69 -5.69 -1.49
C ARG A 459 15.40 -4.93 -1.64
N SER A 460 14.60 -4.79 -0.58
CA SER A 460 13.44 -3.88 -0.60
C SER A 460 13.87 -2.44 -0.94
N GLN A 461 13.11 -1.70 -1.76
CA GLN A 461 13.40 -0.30 -2.15
C GLN A 461 13.68 0.62 -0.95
N ASP A 462 12.92 0.44 0.13
CA ASP A 462 13.06 1.23 1.36
C ASP A 462 14.14 0.68 2.31
N ALA A 463 14.79 -0.46 2.03
CA ALA A 463 15.86 -1.02 2.85
C ALA A 463 17.21 -0.37 2.50
N LEU A 464 17.95 0.05 3.53
CA LEU A 464 19.27 0.66 3.39
C LEU A 464 20.36 -0.39 3.09
N PRO A 465 21.34 -0.07 2.23
CA PRO A 465 22.51 -0.92 2.00
C PRO A 465 23.15 -1.41 3.29
N GLU A 466 23.68 -2.64 3.31
CA GLU A 466 24.35 -3.14 4.51
C GLU A 466 25.56 -2.25 4.83
N ALA A 467 26.33 -1.87 3.81
CA ALA A 467 27.43 -0.91 3.94
C ALA A 467 26.96 0.44 4.53
N VAL A 468 25.84 0.98 4.05
CA VAL A 468 25.26 2.25 4.57
C VAL A 468 24.75 2.07 5.99
N PHE A 469 24.08 0.95 6.30
CA PHE A 469 23.58 0.65 7.64
C PHE A 469 24.73 0.54 8.64
N LEU A 470 25.83 -0.13 8.28
CA LEU A 470 27.03 -0.23 9.11
C LEU A 470 27.69 1.14 9.33
N GLN A 471 27.79 1.97 8.30
CA GLN A 471 28.27 3.37 8.43
C GLN A 471 27.38 4.18 9.38
N LEU A 472 26.06 4.06 9.29
CA LEU A 472 25.12 4.74 10.18
C LEU A 472 25.18 4.24 11.64
N MET A 473 25.51 2.96 11.82
CA MET A 473 25.67 2.32 13.14
C MET A 473 27.05 2.54 13.76
N ALA A 474 28.03 3.06 13.00
CA ALA A 474 29.36 3.38 13.50
C ALA A 474 29.28 4.46 14.59
N GLU A 475 30.13 4.35 15.62
CA GLU A 475 30.11 5.28 16.75
C GLU A 475 30.38 6.73 16.30
N ASP A 476 31.30 6.93 15.35
CA ASP A 476 31.60 8.26 14.80
C ASP A 476 30.36 8.91 14.17
N SER A 477 29.54 8.13 13.47
CA SER A 477 28.27 8.61 12.91
C SER A 477 27.23 8.88 13.99
N LEU A 478 27.04 7.95 14.94
CA LEU A 478 26.07 8.10 16.03
C LEU A 478 26.43 9.25 16.99
N ALA A 479 27.71 9.57 17.15
CA ALA A 479 28.20 10.67 17.97
C ALA A 479 27.82 12.06 17.42
N LEU A 480 27.48 12.16 16.12
CA LEU A 480 26.97 13.41 15.52
C LEU A 480 25.54 13.75 15.96
N LEU A 481 24.79 12.77 16.49
CA LEU A 481 23.48 13.03 17.09
C LEU A 481 23.66 13.70 18.45
N THR A 482 22.77 14.64 18.76
CA THR A 482 22.74 15.29 20.08
C THR A 482 22.67 14.22 21.19
N PRO A 483 23.55 14.26 22.20
CA PRO A 483 23.54 13.33 23.32
C PRO A 483 22.18 13.26 24.02
N GLY A 484 21.89 12.09 24.59
CA GLY A 484 20.61 11.82 25.26
C GLY A 484 19.53 11.31 24.31
N THR A 485 18.32 11.82 24.47
CA THR A 485 17.12 11.29 23.80
C THR A 485 17.23 11.16 22.27
N PRO A 486 17.71 12.16 21.50
CA PRO A 486 17.82 12.05 20.04
C PRO A 486 18.70 10.89 19.59
N ARG A 487 19.91 10.79 20.15
CA ARG A 487 20.85 9.69 19.87
C ARG A 487 20.26 8.33 20.24
N ASN A 488 19.76 8.19 21.46
CA ASN A 488 19.21 6.92 21.96
C ASN A 488 17.99 6.45 21.17
N TYR A 489 17.14 7.38 20.73
CA TYR A 489 15.97 7.07 19.92
C TYR A 489 16.37 6.49 18.56
N VAL A 490 17.27 7.18 17.85
CA VAL A 490 17.69 6.79 16.50
C VAL A 490 18.46 5.47 16.53
N GLU A 491 19.40 5.33 17.47
CA GLU A 491 20.16 4.09 17.63
C GLU A 491 19.25 2.89 17.94
N LEU A 492 18.31 3.05 18.87
CA LEU A 492 17.36 1.97 19.17
C LEU A 492 16.50 1.66 17.95
N ALA A 493 16.03 2.68 17.21
CA ALA A 493 15.20 2.49 16.03
C ALA A 493 15.89 1.68 14.91
N LEU A 494 17.18 1.90 14.69
CA LEU A 494 18.02 1.11 13.78
C LEU A 494 18.11 -0.36 14.17
N ARG A 495 18.17 -0.65 15.47
CA ARG A 495 18.43 -1.99 16.02
C ARG A 495 17.20 -2.91 16.05
N VAL A 496 16.02 -2.38 16.39
CA VAL A 496 14.86 -3.23 16.78
C VAL A 496 13.77 -3.41 15.71
N GLY A 497 13.87 -2.67 14.58
CA GLY A 497 12.95 -2.80 13.45
C GLY A 497 11.47 -2.59 13.80
N ARG A 498 11.18 -1.85 14.88
CA ARG A 498 9.80 -1.51 15.28
C ARG A 498 9.28 -0.36 14.43
N ARG A 499 7.96 -0.22 14.31
CA ARG A 499 7.40 0.95 13.60
C ARG A 499 7.79 2.23 14.35
N PRO A 500 7.97 3.37 13.65
CA PRO A 500 8.28 4.65 14.31
C PRO A 500 7.28 5.01 15.41
N TRP A 501 6.01 4.68 15.19
CA TRP A 501 4.95 4.86 16.18
C TRP A 501 5.06 3.93 17.40
N GLU A 502 5.56 2.71 17.22
CA GLU A 502 5.76 1.74 18.31
C GLU A 502 6.94 2.17 19.19
N ILE A 503 8.06 2.59 18.58
CA ILE A 503 9.27 3.04 19.28
C ILE A 503 8.98 4.27 20.13
N ARG A 504 8.31 5.28 19.55
CA ARG A 504 8.00 6.51 20.30
C ARG A 504 7.05 6.27 21.48
N HIS A 505 6.23 5.21 21.45
CA HIS A 505 5.30 4.89 22.54
C HIS A 505 5.79 3.74 23.43
N LEU A 506 7.10 3.43 23.41
CA LEU A 506 7.67 2.52 24.40
C LEU A 506 7.46 3.09 25.79
N GLU A 507 6.97 2.25 26.70
CA GLU A 507 6.89 2.56 28.13
C GLU A 507 8.31 2.55 28.73
N PHE A 508 8.53 3.27 29.83
CA PHE A 508 9.84 3.39 30.48
C PHE A 508 10.40 2.01 30.85
N ASP A 509 9.58 1.14 31.44
CA ASP A 509 9.92 -0.24 31.82
C ASP A 509 9.60 -1.25 30.71
N CYS A 510 10.11 -1.00 29.50
CA CYS A 510 9.82 -1.83 28.33
C CYS A 510 10.65 -3.12 28.20
N VAL A 511 11.52 -3.47 29.16
CA VAL A 511 12.33 -4.69 29.10
C VAL A 511 11.83 -5.73 30.10
N GLN A 512 11.55 -6.94 29.62
CA GLN A 512 11.24 -8.12 30.45
C GLN A 512 12.28 -9.21 30.24
N TRP A 513 12.73 -9.82 31.34
CA TRP A 513 13.70 -10.91 31.31
C TRP A 513 12.99 -12.24 31.49
N HIS A 514 13.35 -13.22 30.66
CA HIS A 514 12.79 -14.57 30.68
C HIS A 514 13.90 -15.61 30.67
N ASP A 515 13.77 -16.67 31.47
CA ASP A 515 14.69 -17.81 31.40
C ASP A 515 14.24 -18.74 30.28
N ILE A 516 15.14 -19.01 29.34
CA ILE A 516 14.89 -19.82 28.14
C ILE A 516 16.00 -20.84 28.02
N ASP A 517 15.61 -22.07 27.69
CA ASP A 517 16.53 -23.14 27.36
C ASP A 517 17.02 -22.93 25.91
N VAL A 518 18.32 -22.70 25.76
CA VAL A 518 18.99 -22.47 24.48
C VAL A 518 19.90 -23.66 24.19
N GLU A 519 19.67 -24.29 23.05
CA GLU A 519 20.56 -25.34 22.54
C GLU A 519 21.84 -24.70 21.99
N ALA A 520 22.98 -25.10 22.54
CA ALA A 520 24.29 -24.71 22.06
C ALA A 520 24.68 -25.52 20.82
N LEU A 521 25.73 -25.07 20.11
CA LEU A 521 26.20 -25.69 18.87
C LEU A 521 26.68 -27.15 19.06
N ASP A 522 26.99 -27.54 20.30
CA ASP A 522 27.37 -28.90 20.70
C ASP A 522 26.16 -29.79 21.07
N GLY A 523 24.94 -29.28 20.93
CA GLY A 523 23.69 -29.97 21.29
C GLY A 523 23.36 -29.92 22.79
N SER A 524 24.17 -29.25 23.62
CA SER A 524 23.85 -29.07 25.04
C SER A 524 22.78 -28.00 25.25
N VAL A 525 21.81 -28.29 26.11
CA VAL A 525 20.75 -27.33 26.45
C VAL A 525 21.18 -26.51 27.67
N GLN A 526 21.34 -25.19 27.47
CA GLN A 526 21.72 -24.27 28.54
C GLN A 526 20.57 -23.30 28.84
N ARG A 527 20.13 -23.28 30.10
CA ARG A 527 19.14 -22.29 30.57
C ARG A 527 19.79 -20.92 30.69
N ARG A 528 19.33 -19.97 29.88
CA ARG A 528 19.86 -18.60 29.83
C ARG A 528 18.75 -17.58 30.04
N ARG A 529 19.06 -16.52 30.77
CA ARG A 529 18.17 -15.39 30.97
C ARG A 529 18.27 -14.42 29.79
N TYR A 530 17.18 -14.20 29.07
CA TYR A 530 17.14 -13.46 27.82
C TYR A 530 16.20 -12.24 27.89
N PRO A 531 16.61 -11.06 27.37
CA PRO A 531 15.79 -9.85 27.42
C PRO A 531 14.79 -9.77 26.26
N PHE A 532 13.59 -9.24 26.55
CA PHE A 532 12.53 -9.00 25.59
C PHE A 532 12.02 -7.56 25.70
N LEU A 533 11.93 -6.88 24.55
CA LEU A 533 11.23 -5.61 24.41
C LEU A 533 9.72 -5.86 24.43
N VAL A 534 9.03 -5.27 25.39
CA VAL A 534 7.58 -5.30 25.52
C VAL A 534 7.01 -3.98 25.05
N TYR A 535 6.09 -4.05 24.10
CA TYR A 535 5.51 -2.86 23.48
C TYR A 535 4.06 -3.09 23.07
N TRP A 536 3.34 -1.98 22.89
CA TRP A 536 1.95 -1.99 22.45
C TRP A 536 1.83 -1.73 20.95
N MET A 537 1.31 -2.71 20.22
CA MET A 537 1.03 -2.56 18.79
C MET A 537 -0.29 -1.82 18.58
N GLN A 538 -0.22 -0.54 18.24
CA GLN A 538 -1.41 0.31 18.08
C GLN A 538 -2.32 -0.12 16.92
N LYS A 539 -1.76 -0.60 15.81
CA LYS A 539 -2.53 -1.00 14.61
C LYS A 539 -3.47 -2.19 14.89
N VAL A 540 -3.03 -3.13 15.73
CA VAL A 540 -3.78 -4.36 16.07
C VAL A 540 -4.23 -4.41 17.53
N ARG A 541 -3.96 -3.36 18.31
CA ARG A 541 -4.35 -3.15 19.71
C ARG A 541 -4.02 -4.33 20.64
N ARG A 542 -2.76 -4.77 20.64
CA ARG A 542 -2.28 -5.85 21.54
C ARG A 542 -0.84 -5.60 22.03
N ARG A 543 -0.51 -6.14 23.21
CA ARG A 543 0.88 -6.22 23.69
C ARG A 543 1.65 -7.30 22.93
N HIS A 544 2.95 -7.09 22.75
CA HIS A 544 3.83 -8.06 22.12
C HIS A 544 5.24 -7.97 22.67
N LYS A 545 6.01 -9.04 22.44
CA LYS A 545 7.37 -9.20 22.94
C LYS A 545 8.30 -9.44 21.77
N LEU A 546 9.43 -8.74 21.73
CA LEU A 546 10.49 -8.92 20.75
C LEU A 546 11.77 -9.32 21.50
N PRO A 547 12.42 -10.45 21.19
CA PRO A 547 13.73 -10.77 21.77
C PRO A 547 14.76 -9.69 21.40
N LEU A 548 15.55 -9.25 22.38
CA LEU A 548 16.60 -8.25 22.22
C LEU A 548 17.99 -8.86 22.35
N HIS A 549 18.96 -8.32 21.63
CA HIS A 549 20.35 -8.58 21.95
C HIS A 549 20.74 -7.77 23.20
N PRO A 550 21.66 -8.26 24.08
CA PRO A 550 22.08 -7.52 25.27
C PRO A 550 22.56 -6.08 25.00
N SER A 551 23.22 -5.84 23.85
CA SER A 551 23.64 -4.48 23.47
C SER A 551 22.48 -3.53 23.15
N ASP A 552 21.31 -4.03 22.76
CA ASP A 552 20.11 -3.19 22.57
C ASP A 552 19.55 -2.73 23.91
N VAL A 553 19.66 -3.58 24.94
CA VAL A 553 19.28 -3.23 26.32
C VAL A 553 20.17 -2.09 26.84
N THR A 554 21.46 -2.07 26.52
CA THR A 554 22.36 -0.98 26.89
C THR A 554 21.87 0.38 26.38
N VAL A 555 21.31 0.46 25.17
CA VAL A 555 20.74 1.70 24.63
C VAL A 555 19.51 2.15 25.44
N ILE A 556 18.66 1.20 25.82
CA ILE A 556 17.47 1.46 26.67
C ILE A 556 17.92 1.95 28.05
N THR A 557 18.87 1.26 28.67
CA THR A 557 19.43 1.62 29.98
C THR A 557 20.04 3.02 29.95
N ARG A 558 20.85 3.33 28.93
CA ARG A 558 21.45 4.66 28.73
C ARG A 558 20.39 5.76 28.61
N GLN A 559 19.26 5.47 27.95
CA GLN A 559 18.14 6.40 27.89
C GLN A 559 17.44 6.56 29.24
N GLN A 560 17.20 5.47 29.96
CA GLN A 560 16.60 5.52 31.28
C GLN A 560 17.46 6.31 32.27
N GLU A 561 18.79 6.13 32.23
CA GLU A 561 19.76 6.88 33.04
C GLU A 561 19.77 8.37 32.69
N HIS A 562 19.84 8.72 31.39
CA HIS A 562 19.72 10.09 30.94
C HIS A 562 18.43 10.77 31.46
N LEU A 563 17.30 10.06 31.44
CA LEU A 563 16.06 10.60 31.98
C LEU A 563 16.10 10.79 33.50
N ARG A 564 16.67 9.85 34.25
CA ARG A 564 16.81 9.99 35.72
C ARG A 564 17.72 11.15 36.10
N GLN A 565 18.80 11.36 35.36
CA GLN A 565 19.79 12.41 35.61
C GLN A 565 19.25 13.80 35.27
N ASP A 566 18.72 13.96 34.05
CA ASP A 566 18.40 15.29 33.52
C ASP A 566 16.93 15.70 33.77
N PHE A 567 16.06 14.74 34.12
CA PHE A 567 14.64 14.97 34.39
C PHE A 567 14.16 14.31 35.69
N PRO A 568 14.81 14.58 36.84
CA PRO A 568 14.52 13.93 38.12
C PRO A 568 13.07 14.15 38.60
N GLN A 569 12.40 15.21 38.14
CA GLN A 569 10.99 15.50 38.48
C GLN A 569 9.98 14.44 38.02
N TRP A 570 10.38 13.49 37.17
CA TRP A 570 9.52 12.38 36.73
C TRP A 570 9.73 11.11 37.56
N PHE A 571 10.63 11.14 38.55
CA PHE A 571 11.00 9.99 39.35
C PHE A 571 10.76 10.23 40.84
N ASP A 572 10.60 9.15 41.60
CA ASP A 572 10.65 9.17 43.06
C ASP A 572 12.10 9.09 43.58
N ALA A 573 12.26 9.05 44.90
CA ALA A 573 13.56 8.99 45.56
C ALA A 573 14.35 7.72 45.22
N ASP A 574 13.67 6.64 44.84
CA ASP A 574 14.27 5.36 44.46
C ASP A 574 14.57 5.28 42.96
N GLY A 575 14.36 6.38 42.22
CA GLY A 575 14.59 6.45 40.77
C GLY A 575 13.55 5.70 39.93
N ARG A 576 12.37 5.41 40.49
CA ARG A 576 11.24 4.81 39.77
C ARG A 576 10.34 5.89 39.19
N PRO A 577 9.75 5.67 38.00
CA PRO A 577 8.89 6.67 37.37
C PRO A 577 7.62 6.91 38.19
N LEU A 578 7.26 8.19 38.38
CA LEU A 578 6.04 8.60 39.09
C LEU A 578 4.75 8.16 38.39
N SER A 579 4.82 7.85 37.09
CA SER A 579 3.72 7.25 36.34
C SER A 579 4.13 5.88 35.79
N PRO A 580 3.28 4.85 35.95
CA PRO A 580 3.51 3.54 35.33
C PRO A 580 3.36 3.59 33.80
N ARG A 581 2.91 4.71 33.23
CA ARG A 581 2.75 4.92 31.78
C ARG A 581 3.76 5.92 31.23
N MET A 582 4.81 6.25 32.00
CA MET A 582 5.88 7.10 31.52
C MET A 582 6.47 6.50 30.23
N ALA A 583 6.69 7.35 29.22
CA ALA A 583 7.30 6.93 27.97
C ALA A 583 8.83 6.84 28.13
N LEU A 584 9.47 5.94 27.38
CA LEU A 584 10.94 5.87 27.28
C LEU A 584 11.52 7.08 26.53
N PHE A 585 10.75 7.66 25.61
CA PHE A 585 11.14 8.86 24.84
C PHE A 585 10.12 10.00 25.01
N PRO A 586 9.97 10.53 26.24
CA PRO A 586 8.98 11.56 26.54
C PRO A 586 9.38 12.91 25.93
N THR A 587 8.40 13.71 25.49
CA THR A 587 8.70 15.10 25.11
C THR A 587 9.10 15.90 26.34
N ILE A 588 10.18 16.66 26.25
CA ILE A 588 10.65 17.52 27.35
C ILE A 588 9.77 18.76 27.55
N ARG A 589 8.76 18.99 26.70
CA ARG A 589 7.79 20.07 26.90
C ARG A 589 6.94 19.79 28.14
N LEU A 590 7.32 20.41 29.25
CA LEU A 590 6.61 20.42 30.52
C LEU A 590 5.30 21.21 30.39
N SER A 591 4.32 20.60 29.73
CA SER A 591 2.93 21.05 29.74
C SER A 591 2.17 20.34 30.85
N ARG A 592 1.03 20.89 31.27
CA ARG A 592 0.10 20.18 32.17
C ARG A 592 -0.32 18.81 31.68
N ALA A 593 -0.28 18.61 30.36
CA ALA A 593 -0.69 17.38 29.72
C ALA A 593 0.46 16.35 29.62
N ASN A 594 1.69 16.73 29.99
CA ASN A 594 2.87 15.86 30.07
C ASN A 594 3.64 16.06 31.39
N ARG A 595 2.93 16.19 32.52
CA ARG A 595 3.56 16.43 33.81
C ARG A 595 4.39 15.23 34.30
N LEU A 596 4.00 14.02 33.89
CA LEU A 596 4.58 12.75 34.34
C LEU A 596 5.33 12.00 33.22
N GLY A 597 5.72 12.69 32.14
CA GLY A 597 6.47 12.06 31.03
C GLY A 597 5.69 11.03 30.21
N GLU A 598 4.36 11.04 30.23
CA GLU A 598 3.51 10.05 29.51
C GLU A 598 3.36 10.33 28.00
N ARG A 599 3.80 11.49 27.52
CA ARG A 599 3.65 11.88 26.12
C ARG A 599 4.97 11.82 25.39
N PRO A 600 5.04 11.14 24.24
CA PRO A 600 6.26 11.10 23.46
C PRO A 600 6.41 12.31 22.55
N TYR A 601 7.62 12.49 22.01
CA TYR A 601 7.87 13.40 20.88
C TYR A 601 6.96 13.09 19.71
N ASP A 602 6.55 14.13 18.97
CA ASP A 602 5.77 13.99 17.74
C ASP A 602 6.65 13.55 16.55
N SER A 603 6.01 13.08 15.47
CA SER A 603 6.73 12.55 14.31
C SER A 603 7.60 13.59 13.60
N SER A 604 7.27 14.88 13.65
CA SER A 604 8.09 15.93 13.03
C SER A 604 9.39 16.16 13.79
N SER A 605 9.39 15.99 15.12
CA SER A 605 10.60 16.07 15.95
C SER A 605 11.63 15.00 15.56
N VAL A 606 11.18 13.76 15.31
CA VAL A 606 12.05 12.67 14.84
C VAL A 606 12.59 12.94 13.45
N GLY A 607 11.74 13.44 12.53
CA GLY A 607 12.17 13.84 11.19
C GLY A 607 13.22 14.95 11.23
N TYR A 608 13.08 15.91 12.15
CA TYR A 608 14.07 16.95 12.38
C TYR A 608 15.41 16.38 12.87
N TRP A 609 15.41 15.47 13.85
CA TRP A 609 16.65 14.84 14.33
C TRP A 609 17.40 14.11 13.21
N LEU A 610 16.67 13.34 12.39
CA LEU A 610 17.27 12.65 11.25
C LEU A 610 17.79 13.64 10.20
N GLY A 611 17.06 14.72 9.92
CA GLY A 611 17.51 15.75 8.98
C GLY A 611 18.80 16.44 9.43
N VAL A 612 18.89 16.82 10.71
CA VAL A 612 20.12 17.40 11.28
C VAL A 612 21.27 16.40 11.23
N TRP A 613 21.02 15.14 11.57
CA TRP A 613 22.02 14.09 11.53
C TRP A 613 22.55 13.82 10.12
N MET A 614 21.66 13.70 9.13
CA MET A 614 22.01 13.49 7.73
C MET A 614 22.77 14.69 7.12
N ALA A 615 22.51 15.90 7.59
CA ALA A 615 23.26 17.09 7.20
C ALA A 615 24.68 17.13 7.79
N ALA A 616 24.89 16.53 8.96
CA ALA A 616 26.19 16.47 9.63
C ALA A 616 27.12 15.38 9.08
N LEU A 617 26.57 14.32 8.46
CA LEU A 617 27.37 13.28 7.80
C LEU A 617 28.05 13.84 6.54
N THR A 618 29.33 13.54 6.32
CA THR A 618 30.10 14.10 5.19
C THR A 618 29.99 13.26 3.93
N VAL A 619 30.02 11.93 4.04
CA VAL A 619 29.87 10.96 2.93
C VAL A 619 29.14 9.72 3.44
N LEU A 620 28.22 9.17 2.63
CA LEU A 620 27.66 7.82 2.80
C LEU A 620 27.82 7.13 1.46
N VAL A 621 28.46 5.96 1.46
CA VAL A 621 28.63 5.16 0.22
C VAL A 621 27.93 3.82 0.30
N ASP A 622 27.47 3.30 -0.84
CA ASP A 622 26.89 1.97 -0.95
C ASP A 622 27.96 0.86 -1.05
N GLU A 623 27.52 -0.38 -1.27
CA GLU A 623 28.40 -1.55 -1.44
C GLU A 623 29.32 -1.51 -2.68
N HIS A 624 29.14 -0.54 -3.57
CA HIS A 624 29.93 -0.33 -4.79
C HIS A 624 30.73 0.99 -4.75
N ASP A 625 30.90 1.58 -3.56
CA ASP A 625 31.56 2.88 -3.33
C ASP A 625 30.88 4.07 -4.03
N ASN A 626 29.59 3.97 -4.40
CA ASN A 626 28.84 5.10 -4.95
C ASN A 626 28.22 5.96 -3.84
N ASP A 627 28.13 7.27 -4.09
CA ASP A 627 27.42 8.20 -3.20
C ASP A 627 25.96 7.80 -3.00
N PHE A 628 25.58 7.60 -1.74
CA PHE A 628 24.24 7.20 -1.36
C PHE A 628 23.32 8.42 -1.14
N ASP A 629 22.12 8.38 -1.73
CA ASP A 629 21.09 9.40 -1.49
C ASP A 629 20.55 9.36 -0.05
N ARG A 630 20.97 10.34 0.75
CA ARG A 630 20.58 10.48 2.17
C ARG A 630 19.09 10.70 2.37
N SER A 631 18.34 11.12 1.35
CA SER A 631 16.88 11.26 1.44
C SER A 631 16.19 9.92 1.70
N ARG A 632 16.85 8.80 1.37
CA ARG A 632 16.40 7.44 1.65
C ARG A 632 16.58 7.00 3.11
N VAL A 633 17.23 7.81 3.95
CA VAL A 633 17.35 7.58 5.40
C VAL A 633 16.18 8.25 6.11
N PHE A 634 15.14 7.48 6.43
CA PHE A 634 13.93 7.96 7.13
C PHE A 634 13.42 6.90 8.10
N PRO A 635 12.53 7.23 9.06
CA PRO A 635 12.21 6.33 10.17
C PRO A 635 11.71 4.93 9.78
N TYR A 636 11.07 4.77 8.61
CA TYR A 636 10.57 3.48 8.16
C TYR A 636 11.65 2.63 7.47
N SER A 637 12.68 3.24 6.88
CA SER A 637 13.74 2.51 6.19
C SER A 637 14.51 1.59 7.15
N PHE A 638 14.65 1.96 8.42
CA PHE A 638 15.22 1.10 9.47
C PHE A 638 14.46 -0.21 9.67
N ARG A 639 13.13 -0.18 9.55
CA ARG A 639 12.29 -1.38 9.66
C ARG A 639 12.44 -2.31 8.46
N HIS A 640 12.56 -1.75 7.25
CA HIS A 640 12.85 -2.53 6.04
C HIS A 640 14.26 -3.13 6.10
N THR A 641 15.25 -2.33 6.50
CA THR A 641 16.65 -2.77 6.68
C THR A 641 16.74 -3.90 7.71
N TYR A 642 16.06 -3.77 8.86
CA TYR A 642 15.99 -4.81 9.88
C TYR A 642 15.49 -6.15 9.32
N ALA A 643 14.45 -6.11 8.48
CA ALA A 643 13.85 -7.30 7.89
C ALA A 643 14.75 -7.90 6.80
N GLN A 644 15.30 -7.04 5.94
CA GLN A 644 16.20 -7.41 4.84
C GLN A 644 17.45 -8.12 5.39
N LEU A 645 18.18 -7.50 6.32
CA LEU A 645 19.40 -8.10 6.89
C LEU A 645 19.14 -9.46 7.56
N ARG A 646 17.98 -9.64 8.21
CA ARG A 646 17.61 -10.93 8.81
C ARG A 646 17.25 -11.97 7.78
N ALA A 647 16.49 -11.56 6.76
CA ALA A 647 16.22 -12.43 5.64
C ALA A 647 17.55 -12.87 5.02
N ASP A 648 18.47 -11.95 4.73
CA ASP A 648 19.78 -12.19 4.12
C ASP A 648 20.68 -13.09 4.98
N ALA A 649 20.62 -12.95 6.32
CA ALA A 649 21.24 -13.87 7.28
C ALA A 649 20.60 -15.27 7.33
N GLY A 650 19.60 -15.57 6.48
CA GLY A 650 18.98 -16.88 6.38
C GLY A 650 17.83 -17.13 7.35
N VAL A 651 17.33 -16.11 8.06
CA VAL A 651 16.18 -16.28 8.98
C VAL A 651 14.94 -16.75 8.19
N PRO A 652 14.31 -17.88 8.55
CA PRO A 652 13.11 -18.37 7.87
C PRO A 652 11.95 -17.38 7.93
N LEU A 653 11.09 -17.38 6.91
CA LEU A 653 9.98 -16.42 6.78
C LEU A 653 9.03 -16.46 7.98
N GLU A 654 8.74 -17.65 8.52
CA GLU A 654 7.89 -17.85 9.69
C GLU A 654 8.48 -17.21 10.95
N ILE A 655 9.80 -17.27 11.13
CA ILE A 655 10.51 -16.63 12.24
C ILE A 655 10.56 -15.12 12.02
N LEU A 656 10.92 -14.68 10.81
CA LEU A 656 10.96 -13.27 10.44
C LEU A 656 9.58 -12.61 10.59
N GLN A 657 8.50 -13.31 10.24
CA GLN A 657 7.13 -12.86 10.44
C GLN A 657 6.83 -12.60 11.91
N VAL A 658 7.25 -13.51 12.80
CA VAL A 658 7.10 -13.34 14.26
C VAL A 658 7.94 -12.17 14.76
N LEU A 659 9.21 -12.06 14.34
CA LEU A 659 10.08 -10.93 14.69
C LEU A 659 9.46 -9.61 14.23
N MET A 660 8.92 -9.54 13.02
CA MET A 660 8.24 -8.34 12.47
C MET A 660 6.84 -8.12 13.05
N ALA A 661 6.33 -9.09 13.81
CA ALA A 661 5.01 -9.10 14.43
C ALA A 661 3.85 -8.96 13.43
N HIS A 662 3.98 -9.57 12.26
CA HIS A 662 2.94 -9.59 11.22
C HIS A 662 1.99 -10.77 11.39
N GLN A 663 0.70 -10.53 11.11
CA GLN A 663 -0.32 -11.60 11.12
C GLN A 663 -0.32 -12.40 9.81
N ASP A 664 0.02 -11.77 8.70
CA ASP A 664 0.00 -12.35 7.37
C ASP A 664 1.42 -12.40 6.78
N PRO A 665 1.89 -13.57 6.28
CA PRO A 665 3.18 -13.70 5.61
C PRO A 665 3.37 -12.72 4.44
N SER A 666 2.32 -12.41 3.68
CA SER A 666 2.37 -11.47 2.56
C SER A 666 2.80 -10.07 3.01
N THR A 667 2.45 -9.70 4.25
CA THR A 667 2.90 -8.43 4.82
C THR A 667 4.40 -8.44 5.07
N THR A 668 4.98 -9.55 5.54
CA THR A 668 6.43 -9.68 5.77
C THR A 668 7.21 -9.65 4.46
N GLN A 669 6.68 -10.27 3.41
CA GLN A 669 7.28 -10.30 2.07
C GLN A 669 7.37 -8.92 1.40
N MET A 670 6.66 -7.91 1.89
CA MET A 670 6.84 -6.51 1.45
C MET A 670 8.08 -5.83 2.04
N TYR A 671 8.64 -6.35 3.14
CA TYR A 671 9.76 -5.70 3.85
C TYR A 671 11.14 -6.16 3.41
N TYR A 672 11.22 -7.25 2.65
CA TYR A 672 12.47 -7.75 2.10
C TYR A 672 12.26 -8.32 0.70
N ARG A 673 13.35 -8.40 -0.07
CA ARG A 673 13.38 -9.11 -1.36
C ARG A 673 14.39 -10.24 -1.29
N VAL A 674 14.16 -11.28 -2.09
CA VAL A 674 15.09 -12.40 -2.24
C VAL A 674 15.92 -12.15 -3.49
N SER A 675 17.23 -12.03 -3.31
CA SER A 675 18.17 -11.82 -4.41
C SER A 675 18.10 -12.95 -5.45
N HIS A 676 18.35 -12.60 -6.71
CA HIS A 676 18.47 -13.58 -7.79
C HIS A 676 19.52 -14.68 -7.48
N PRO A 677 20.73 -14.34 -6.99
CA PRO A 677 21.71 -15.34 -6.56
C PRO A 677 21.17 -16.35 -5.55
N ARG A 678 20.43 -15.89 -4.54
CA ARG A 678 19.85 -16.75 -3.50
C ARG A 678 18.73 -17.65 -4.01
N ARG A 679 17.92 -17.16 -4.96
CA ARG A 679 16.94 -17.99 -5.68
C ARG A 679 17.63 -19.12 -6.45
N VAL A 680 18.75 -18.81 -7.11
CA VAL A 680 19.57 -19.80 -7.84
C VAL A 680 20.23 -20.79 -6.87
N GLU A 681 20.80 -20.32 -5.76
CA GLU A 681 21.38 -21.18 -4.74
C GLU A 681 20.35 -22.13 -4.12
N ALA A 682 19.14 -21.65 -3.83
CA ALA A 682 18.06 -22.51 -3.34
C ALA A 682 17.72 -23.62 -4.34
N VAL A 683 17.64 -23.31 -5.64
CA VAL A 683 17.42 -24.31 -6.70
C VAL A 683 18.58 -25.31 -6.77
N ARG A 684 19.84 -24.83 -6.66
CA ARG A 684 21.04 -25.69 -6.63
C ARG A 684 21.05 -26.61 -5.40
N ALA A 685 20.74 -26.10 -4.21
CA ALA A 685 20.68 -26.87 -2.98
C ALA A 685 19.60 -27.96 -3.05
N ILE A 686 18.46 -27.67 -3.68
CA ILE A 686 17.43 -28.67 -3.96
C ILE A 686 17.99 -29.72 -4.94
N ALA A 687 18.64 -29.33 -6.05
CA ALA A 687 19.29 -30.27 -6.97
C ALA A 687 20.28 -31.22 -6.27
N THR A 688 21.14 -30.69 -5.40
CA THR A 688 22.10 -31.49 -4.61
C THR A 688 21.40 -32.43 -3.62
N LYS A 689 20.29 -31.99 -3.01
CA LYS A 689 19.55 -32.81 -2.02
C LYS A 689 18.78 -33.99 -2.64
N TYR A 690 18.45 -33.91 -3.93
CA TYR A 690 17.65 -34.92 -4.64
C TYR A 690 18.48 -35.57 -5.76
N GLN A 691 19.59 -36.21 -5.38
CA GLN A 691 20.37 -37.09 -6.24
C GLN A 691 19.93 -38.55 -6.10
N PHE A 692 19.98 -39.26 -7.21
CA PHE A 692 19.54 -40.64 -7.35
C PHE A 692 20.66 -41.49 -7.94
N ASP A 693 20.77 -42.70 -7.43
CA ASP A 693 21.54 -43.75 -8.08
C ASP A 693 20.78 -44.37 -9.25
N ILE A 694 21.42 -45.34 -9.87
CA ILE A 694 20.93 -46.09 -11.03
C ILE A 694 19.69 -46.96 -10.76
N ALA A 695 19.46 -47.35 -9.50
CA ALA A 695 18.30 -48.12 -9.09
C ALA A 695 17.09 -47.22 -8.79
N GLY A 696 17.24 -45.89 -8.92
CA GLY A 696 16.24 -44.92 -8.48
C GLY A 696 16.23 -44.74 -6.95
N GLY A 697 17.22 -45.30 -6.26
CA GLY A 697 17.44 -45.09 -4.84
C GLY A 697 17.93 -43.66 -4.60
N ARG A 698 17.33 -42.98 -3.62
CA ARG A 698 17.83 -41.65 -3.22
C ARG A 698 19.17 -41.83 -2.50
N LEU A 699 20.20 -41.12 -2.95
CA LEU A 699 21.47 -41.04 -2.23
C LEU A 699 21.20 -40.28 -0.91
N ARG A 700 21.44 -40.95 0.24
CA ARG A 700 21.24 -40.33 1.56
C ARG A 700 22.21 -39.16 1.73
N ARG A 701 21.74 -38.07 2.35
CA ARG A 701 22.60 -36.98 2.82
C ARG A 701 23.58 -37.56 3.85
N ARG A 702 24.88 -37.48 3.57
CA ARG A 702 25.96 -37.75 4.52
C ARG A 702 26.15 -36.55 5.45
N SER A 703 26.75 -36.79 6.62
CA SER A 703 26.92 -35.79 7.69
C SER A 703 27.78 -34.61 7.23
N GLY A 704 27.62 -33.42 7.83
CA GLY A 704 28.32 -32.19 7.42
C GLY A 704 29.86 -32.29 7.42
N ASP A 705 30.44 -33.09 8.31
CA ASP A 705 31.90 -33.32 8.39
C ASP A 705 32.42 -34.28 7.32
N GLU A 706 31.61 -35.26 6.89
CA GLU A 706 31.94 -36.12 5.75
C GLU A 706 31.91 -35.32 4.44
N ASP A 707 30.99 -34.36 4.35
CA ASP A 707 30.77 -33.50 3.18
C ASP A 707 31.91 -32.51 2.93
N LEU A 708 32.62 -32.04 3.97
CA LEU A 708 33.77 -31.12 3.83
C LEU A 708 35.05 -31.85 3.44
N ALA A 709 35.31 -33.01 4.05
CA ALA A 709 36.42 -33.90 3.70
C ALA A 709 36.24 -34.51 2.30
N ASP A 710 35.00 -34.78 1.89
CA ASP A 710 34.67 -35.20 0.54
C ASP A 710 34.63 -34.03 -0.44
N ARG A 711 34.23 -32.79 -0.08
CA ARG A 711 34.38 -31.61 -0.97
C ARG A 711 35.83 -31.29 -1.30
N ALA A 712 36.73 -31.48 -0.32
CA ALA A 712 38.16 -31.43 -0.56
C ALA A 712 38.65 -32.55 -1.51
N ARG A 713 37.95 -33.69 -1.58
CA ARG A 713 38.17 -34.74 -2.60
C ARG A 713 37.36 -34.53 -3.90
N ALA A 714 36.22 -33.83 -3.86
CA ALA A 714 35.20 -33.76 -4.90
C ALA A 714 35.35 -32.54 -5.81
N GLY A 715 36.13 -31.53 -5.42
CA GLY A 715 36.70 -30.57 -6.37
C GLY A 715 37.52 -31.23 -7.50
N VAL A 716 37.85 -32.52 -7.35
CA VAL A 716 38.61 -33.36 -8.30
C VAL A 716 37.97 -34.76 -8.47
N GLY A 717 36.70 -34.95 -8.07
CA GLY A 717 36.12 -36.30 -7.85
C GLY A 717 34.94 -36.72 -8.73
N SER A 718 34.43 -35.86 -9.62
CA SER A 718 33.33 -36.22 -10.54
C SER A 718 33.49 -35.55 -11.91
N VAL A 719 32.98 -36.17 -12.96
CA VAL A 719 32.99 -35.65 -14.34
C VAL A 719 31.60 -35.74 -14.96
N PRO A 720 31.12 -34.70 -15.69
CA PRO A 720 29.82 -34.75 -16.36
C PRO A 720 29.78 -35.86 -17.42
N VAL A 721 28.66 -36.58 -17.46
CA VAL A 721 28.36 -37.63 -18.45
C VAL A 721 26.92 -37.46 -18.94
N PRO A 722 26.52 -38.06 -20.08
CA PRO A 722 25.15 -37.89 -20.58
C PRO A 722 24.09 -38.25 -19.53
N GLY A 723 23.21 -37.31 -19.22
CA GLY A 723 22.13 -37.48 -18.25
C GLY A 723 22.55 -37.57 -16.78
N GLY A 724 23.79 -37.21 -16.41
CA GLY A 724 24.23 -37.24 -15.00
C GLY A 724 25.73 -36.98 -14.79
N SER A 725 26.28 -37.49 -13.70
CA SER A 725 27.69 -37.34 -13.32
C SER A 725 28.31 -38.68 -12.98
N CYS A 726 29.58 -38.87 -13.36
CA CYS A 726 30.38 -40.06 -13.05
C CYS A 726 31.41 -39.77 -11.97
N HIS A 727 31.49 -40.63 -10.95
CA HIS A 727 32.40 -40.50 -9.81
C HIS A 727 33.54 -41.55 -9.81
N GLU A 728 33.75 -42.25 -10.93
CA GLU A 728 34.83 -43.23 -11.04
C GLU A 728 36.16 -42.50 -11.29
N MET A 729 37.13 -42.71 -10.38
CA MET A 729 38.33 -41.89 -10.29
C MET A 729 39.21 -41.93 -11.55
N ASN A 730 39.31 -43.06 -12.26
CA ASN A 730 40.05 -43.12 -13.52
C ASN A 730 39.36 -42.31 -14.63
N ASN A 731 38.04 -42.35 -14.70
CA ASN A 731 37.26 -41.58 -15.65
C ASN A 731 37.28 -40.08 -15.32
N VAL A 732 37.28 -39.72 -14.04
CA VAL A 732 37.42 -38.33 -13.58
C VAL A 732 38.81 -37.77 -13.91
N ARG A 733 39.88 -38.52 -13.60
CA ARG A 733 41.27 -38.13 -13.92
C ARG A 733 41.51 -37.95 -15.42
N ALA A 734 40.75 -38.66 -16.24
CA ALA A 734 40.82 -38.59 -17.70
C ALA A 734 39.76 -37.65 -18.32
N ASP A 735 39.15 -36.76 -17.53
CA ASP A 735 38.14 -35.78 -17.97
C ASP A 735 37.01 -36.41 -18.82
N GLY A 736 36.50 -37.55 -18.36
CA GLY A 736 35.35 -38.25 -18.97
C GLY A 736 35.73 -39.17 -20.13
N ARG A 737 37.02 -39.27 -20.44
CA ARG A 737 37.57 -40.12 -21.51
C ARG A 737 38.19 -41.42 -21.00
N GLY A 738 38.23 -41.63 -19.69
CA GLY A 738 38.87 -42.79 -19.06
C GLY A 738 37.95 -44.00 -18.87
N CYS A 739 36.68 -43.90 -19.26
CA CYS A 739 35.72 -44.99 -19.13
C CYS A 739 36.08 -46.14 -20.07
N PRO A 740 36.33 -47.37 -19.57
CA PRO A 740 36.75 -48.49 -20.41
C PRO A 740 35.62 -49.04 -21.30
N VAL A 741 34.37 -48.61 -21.10
CA VAL A 741 33.20 -49.11 -21.83
C VAL A 741 32.31 -47.95 -22.28
N TYR A 742 32.28 -47.70 -23.59
CA TYR A 742 31.45 -46.66 -24.21
C TYR A 742 29.94 -46.93 -23.98
N TYR A 743 29.19 -45.92 -23.54
CA TYR A 743 27.73 -45.94 -23.28
C TYR A 743 27.18 -46.75 -22.09
N ARG A 744 27.98 -47.15 -21.10
CA ARG A 744 27.50 -48.00 -19.97
C ARG A 744 27.02 -47.25 -18.72
N CYS A 745 26.92 -45.91 -18.74
CA CYS A 745 26.56 -45.10 -17.56
C CYS A 745 25.26 -45.56 -16.87
N PHE A 746 24.23 -45.91 -17.65
CA PHE A 746 22.93 -46.40 -17.16
C PHE A 746 22.91 -47.85 -16.67
N SER A 747 24.07 -48.50 -16.60
CA SER A 747 24.30 -49.74 -15.85
C SER A 747 25.51 -49.67 -14.90
N CYS A 748 26.05 -48.47 -14.65
CA CYS A 748 27.26 -48.24 -13.85
C CYS A 748 26.94 -47.72 -12.44
N LYS A 749 27.49 -48.36 -11.40
CA LYS A 749 27.30 -47.94 -10.00
C LYS A 749 27.90 -46.58 -9.63
N PHE A 750 28.83 -46.08 -10.44
CA PHE A 750 29.48 -44.77 -10.24
C PHE A 750 28.73 -43.61 -10.90
N PHE A 751 27.61 -43.91 -11.58
CA PHE A 751 26.74 -42.92 -12.20
C PHE A 751 25.71 -42.41 -11.19
N THR A 752 25.50 -41.10 -11.18
CA THR A 752 24.49 -40.43 -10.36
C THR A 752 23.75 -39.40 -11.22
N THR A 753 22.49 -39.15 -10.91
CA THR A 753 21.67 -38.16 -11.62
C THR A 753 20.81 -37.36 -10.65
N ASP A 754 20.28 -36.22 -11.08
CA ASP A 754 19.30 -35.42 -10.35
C ASP A 754 18.10 -35.05 -11.25
N PHE A 755 17.11 -34.34 -10.70
CA PHE A 755 15.90 -33.97 -11.43
C PHE A 755 16.13 -32.91 -12.52
N SER A 756 17.22 -32.16 -12.49
CA SER A 756 17.56 -31.18 -13.55
C SER A 756 17.85 -31.88 -14.88
N GLN A 757 18.32 -33.13 -14.82
CA GLN A 757 18.63 -33.98 -15.97
C GLN A 757 17.40 -34.69 -16.57
N LEU A 758 16.21 -34.52 -15.98
CA LEU A 758 15.00 -35.24 -16.39
C LEU A 758 14.60 -35.04 -17.86
N PRO A 759 14.69 -33.84 -18.46
CA PRO A 759 14.44 -33.66 -19.89
C PRO A 759 15.40 -34.47 -20.77
N GLU A 760 16.69 -34.44 -20.45
CA GLU A 760 17.73 -35.18 -21.18
C GLU A 760 17.58 -36.70 -21.00
N LEU A 761 17.27 -37.17 -19.79
CA LEU A 761 16.99 -38.58 -19.52
C LEU A 761 15.77 -39.09 -20.29
N ARG A 762 14.70 -38.28 -20.42
CA ARG A 762 13.53 -38.62 -21.24
C ARG A 762 13.89 -38.70 -22.72
N GLN A 763 14.62 -37.72 -23.22
CA GLN A 763 15.08 -37.71 -24.61
C GLN A 763 16.00 -38.90 -24.90
N LEU A 764 16.90 -39.23 -23.98
CA LEU A 764 17.80 -40.37 -24.12
C LEU A 764 17.03 -41.69 -24.10
N ARG A 765 16.05 -41.84 -23.19
CA ARG A 765 15.14 -43.00 -23.16
C ARG A 765 14.41 -43.16 -24.48
N ASP A 766 13.82 -42.09 -25.01
CA ASP A 766 13.05 -42.13 -26.25
C ASP A 766 13.95 -42.48 -27.44
N THR A 767 15.16 -41.92 -27.47
CA THR A 767 16.20 -42.26 -28.48
C THR A 767 16.61 -43.73 -28.38
N LYS A 768 16.82 -44.24 -27.16
CA LYS A 768 17.18 -45.66 -26.93
C LYS A 768 16.04 -46.60 -27.27
N ALA A 769 14.79 -46.22 -26.99
CA ALA A 769 13.61 -46.98 -27.38
C ALA A 769 13.46 -47.05 -28.90
N GLN A 770 13.69 -45.95 -29.62
CA GLN A 770 13.72 -45.94 -31.07
C GLN A 770 14.86 -46.80 -31.63
N GLN A 771 16.06 -46.70 -31.08
CA GLN A 771 17.20 -47.55 -31.46
C GLN A 771 16.90 -49.04 -31.24
N LEU A 772 16.28 -49.38 -30.11
CA LEU A 772 15.86 -50.76 -29.81
C LEU A 772 14.81 -51.24 -30.81
N ALA A 773 13.78 -50.45 -31.09
CA ALA A 773 12.75 -50.79 -32.07
C ALA A 773 13.33 -50.99 -33.48
N LEU A 774 14.31 -50.17 -33.87
CA LEU A 774 15.03 -50.33 -35.15
C LEU A 774 15.88 -51.62 -35.17
N LEU A 775 16.57 -51.93 -34.08
CA LEU A 775 17.35 -53.18 -33.94
C LEU A 775 16.44 -54.41 -33.93
N GLU A 776 15.31 -54.37 -33.23
CA GLU A 776 14.30 -55.43 -33.21
C GLU A 776 13.67 -55.63 -34.59
N ALA A 777 13.39 -54.54 -35.32
CA ALA A 777 12.93 -54.62 -36.70
C ALA A 777 13.99 -55.24 -37.61
N ALA A 778 15.26 -54.85 -37.48
CA ALA A 778 16.38 -55.39 -38.24
C ALA A 778 16.64 -56.88 -37.95
N TYR A 779 16.62 -57.29 -36.68
CA TYR A 779 16.73 -58.70 -36.28
C TYR A 779 15.47 -59.51 -36.65
N GLY A 780 14.29 -58.88 -36.62
CA GLY A 780 13.03 -59.46 -37.08
C GLY A 780 13.04 -59.75 -38.58
N THR A 781 13.67 -58.90 -39.40
CA THR A 781 13.92 -59.17 -40.82
C THR A 781 14.90 -60.31 -41.05
N VAL A 782 15.94 -60.48 -40.22
CA VAL A 782 16.86 -61.62 -40.31
C VAL A 782 16.16 -62.95 -39.97
N ARG A 783 15.31 -62.97 -38.92
CA ARG A 783 14.48 -64.16 -38.61
C ARG A 783 13.43 -64.48 -39.67
N ARG A 784 12.85 -63.46 -40.34
CA ARG A 784 11.88 -63.68 -41.44
C ARG A 784 12.57 -64.14 -42.73
N ALA A 785 13.79 -63.67 -43.01
CA ALA A 785 14.61 -64.15 -44.12
C ALA A 785 15.01 -65.62 -43.94
N ASP A 786 15.39 -66.04 -42.73
CA ASP A 786 15.70 -67.44 -42.41
C ASP A 786 14.46 -68.35 -42.48
N HIS A 787 13.27 -67.81 -42.17
CA HIS A 787 12.00 -68.54 -42.24
C HIS A 787 11.46 -68.69 -43.68
N GLN A 788 11.83 -67.79 -44.60
CA GLN A 788 11.48 -67.86 -46.03
C GLN A 788 12.42 -68.76 -46.84
N VAL A 789 13.67 -68.95 -46.42
CA VAL A 789 14.60 -69.92 -47.06
C VAL A 789 14.31 -71.37 -46.66
N ARG A 790 13.77 -71.61 -45.45
CA ARG A 790 13.50 -72.98 -44.96
C ARG A 790 12.14 -73.60 -45.32
N ASN A 791 11.15 -72.82 -45.78
CA ASN A 791 9.77 -73.31 -45.99
C ASN A 791 9.22 -73.06 -47.41
N GLY A 792 9.92 -73.57 -48.44
CA GLY A 792 9.31 -74.02 -49.70
C GLY A 792 8.98 -75.52 -49.62
N PRO A 793 7.94 -76.03 -50.32
CA PRO A 793 7.16 -77.16 -49.81
C PRO A 793 7.74 -78.53 -50.16
N ARG A 794 7.82 -79.43 -49.18
CA ARG A 794 7.62 -80.88 -49.41
C ARG A 794 6.78 -81.53 -48.32
N VAL A 795 5.52 -81.72 -48.71
CA VAL A 795 4.56 -82.79 -48.42
C VAL A 795 5.07 -83.96 -47.54
N ALA A 796 4.35 -84.11 -46.42
CA ALA A 796 3.94 -85.32 -45.71
C ALA A 796 4.99 -86.31 -45.18
N ARG A 797 4.99 -86.50 -43.84
CA ARG A 797 4.59 -87.80 -43.24
C ARG A 797 4.35 -87.70 -41.73
N ARG A 798 3.38 -88.53 -41.30
CA ARG A 798 2.91 -88.80 -39.94
C ARG A 798 4.02 -89.31 -39.00
N ARG A 799 3.96 -88.92 -37.72
CA ARG A 799 3.89 -89.78 -36.49
C ARG A 799 4.22 -88.91 -35.26
N ARG A 800 3.26 -88.78 -34.33
CA ARG A 800 3.14 -89.44 -33.01
C ARG A 800 4.12 -88.92 -31.95
N GLU A 801 3.50 -88.28 -30.95
CA GLU A 801 3.63 -88.50 -29.50
C GLU A 801 5.02 -88.68 -28.89
N GLY A 802 5.28 -87.91 -27.83
CA GLY A 802 6.32 -88.27 -26.87
C GLY A 802 6.74 -87.11 -25.97
N ASP A 803 6.05 -87.01 -24.83
CA ASP A 803 6.59 -86.74 -23.50
C ASP A 803 7.61 -85.62 -23.24
N GLY A 804 7.30 -84.89 -22.16
CA GLY A 804 8.16 -85.03 -20.99
C GLY A 804 8.89 -83.77 -20.50
N ARG A 805 8.19 -83.01 -19.67
CA ARG A 805 8.66 -82.36 -18.42
C ARG A 805 9.96 -81.52 -18.45
N VAL A 806 9.81 -80.23 -18.14
CA VAL A 806 10.58 -79.60 -17.04
C VAL A 806 9.65 -78.74 -16.19
N LEU A 807 9.82 -78.90 -14.89
CA LEU A 807 9.09 -78.36 -13.75
C LEU A 807 9.55 -76.94 -13.40
N ASP A 808 8.56 -76.10 -13.12
CA ASP A 808 8.31 -75.49 -11.80
C ASP A 808 9.38 -74.60 -11.15
N ALA A 809 9.04 -73.32 -10.92
CA ALA A 809 8.77 -72.78 -9.58
C ALA A 809 8.36 -71.30 -9.65
N GLN A 810 7.14 -71.01 -9.16
CA GLN A 810 6.61 -69.66 -8.89
C GLN A 810 7.30 -69.01 -7.66
N PRO A 811 7.03 -67.73 -7.31
CA PRO A 811 5.80 -67.43 -6.57
C PRO A 811 5.03 -66.16 -7.01
N ARG A 812 3.74 -66.43 -7.29
CA ARG A 812 2.47 -65.77 -6.93
C ARG A 812 2.37 -64.26 -6.58
N PRO A 813 1.34 -63.58 -7.13
CA PRO A 813 0.68 -62.41 -6.56
C PRO A 813 -0.55 -62.80 -5.69
N VAL A 814 -0.98 -61.88 -4.82
CA VAL A 814 -2.21 -62.02 -4.00
C VAL A 814 -3.37 -61.23 -4.62
N ARG A 815 -4.53 -61.90 -4.57
CA ARG A 815 -5.90 -61.61 -5.04
C ARG A 815 -6.51 -60.36 -4.37
N HIS A 816 -7.57 -59.74 -4.88
CA HIS A 816 -8.98 -60.19 -4.98
C HIS A 816 -9.74 -59.17 -5.87
N GLY A 817 -10.86 -59.46 -6.54
CA GLY A 817 -11.75 -60.61 -6.60
C GLY A 817 -13.13 -60.16 -7.12
N HIS A 818 -13.65 -60.90 -8.11
CA HIS A 818 -15.07 -61.29 -8.32
C HIS A 818 -16.16 -60.20 -8.51
N SER A 819 -17.21 -60.36 -9.33
CA SER A 819 -17.63 -61.44 -10.24
C SER A 819 -18.89 -61.00 -11.03
N ARG A 820 -18.96 -61.46 -12.29
CA ARG A 820 -20.07 -62.13 -13.05
C ARG A 820 -21.52 -61.94 -12.58
N ARG A 821 -22.55 -61.89 -13.44
CA ARG A 821 -23.06 -62.85 -14.48
C ARG A 821 -24.15 -62.09 -15.30
N GLY A 822 -24.65 -62.47 -16.49
CA GLY A 822 -24.58 -63.67 -17.33
C GLY A 822 -25.83 -63.72 -18.24
N GLY A 823 -25.81 -64.56 -19.28
CA GLY A 823 -26.99 -65.01 -20.07
C GLY A 823 -27.22 -64.22 -21.38
N ALA A 824 -26.92 -64.72 -22.58
CA ALA A 824 -27.49 -65.86 -23.34
C ALA A 824 -28.81 -65.55 -24.06
N GLY A 825 -28.83 -65.71 -25.40
CA GLY A 825 -30.04 -65.70 -26.23
C GLY A 825 -29.71 -65.51 -27.72
N ARG A 826 -29.93 -66.54 -28.53
CA ARG A 826 -29.60 -66.69 -29.97
C ARG A 826 -30.87 -66.48 -30.85
N PRO A 827 -30.83 -66.60 -32.20
CA PRO A 827 -31.50 -65.75 -33.20
C PRO A 827 -32.75 -66.44 -33.81
N PRO A 828 -33.36 -65.99 -34.95
CA PRO A 828 -32.90 -66.37 -36.32
C PRO A 828 -33.27 -65.32 -37.43
N VAL A 829 -32.54 -65.11 -38.54
CA VAL A 829 -32.39 -65.84 -39.85
C VAL A 829 -32.96 -65.04 -41.04
N SER A 830 -32.31 -65.25 -42.20
CA SER A 830 -32.67 -64.97 -43.61
C SER A 830 -32.58 -63.51 -44.07
N GLY A 831 -31.90 -63.17 -45.17
CA GLY A 831 -31.33 -63.94 -46.27
C GLY A 831 -31.32 -63.04 -47.53
N PRO A 832 -30.48 -63.30 -48.54
CA PRO A 832 -29.75 -62.26 -49.28
C PRO A 832 -30.17 -62.12 -50.75
N ALA A 833 -29.50 -61.20 -51.46
CA ALA A 833 -29.14 -61.18 -52.90
C ALA A 833 -29.39 -59.79 -53.52
N ASP A 834 -28.67 -59.30 -54.54
CA ASP A 834 -27.28 -59.42 -54.97
C ASP A 834 -27.06 -58.34 -56.06
N HIS A 835 -25.83 -57.88 -56.17
CA HIS A 835 -25.12 -57.35 -57.36
C HIS A 835 -25.74 -56.42 -58.45
N ARG A 836 -25.22 -55.17 -58.50
CA ARG A 836 -24.35 -54.51 -59.55
C ARG A 836 -24.86 -54.37 -61.03
N PRO A 837 -24.18 -53.62 -61.95
CA PRO A 837 -23.82 -52.18 -61.97
C PRO A 837 -23.96 -51.47 -63.37
N ASP A 838 -23.94 -50.12 -63.39
CA ASP A 838 -23.41 -49.17 -64.42
C ASP A 838 -23.89 -49.18 -65.91
N PRO A 839 -23.54 -48.19 -66.79
CA PRO A 839 -23.65 -46.71 -66.77
C PRO A 839 -24.25 -46.18 -68.13
N PRO A 840 -23.73 -45.12 -68.81
CA PRO A 840 -23.86 -43.66 -68.65
C PRO A 840 -24.67 -43.00 -69.82
N HIS A 841 -24.84 -41.66 -69.86
CA HIS A 841 -24.75 -40.86 -71.10
C HIS A 841 -24.83 -39.34 -70.84
N GLN A 842 -24.11 -38.59 -71.67
CA GLN A 842 -23.84 -37.14 -71.61
C GLN A 842 -24.79 -36.30 -72.48
N ALA A 843 -24.76 -34.99 -72.20
CA ALA A 843 -24.83 -33.83 -73.11
C ALA A 843 -26.19 -33.11 -73.30
N GLY A 844 -26.12 -31.78 -73.20
CA GLY A 844 -27.20 -30.87 -73.62
C GLY A 844 -27.13 -29.46 -73.00
N THR A 845 -26.31 -28.58 -73.57
CA THR A 845 -26.40 -27.11 -73.41
C THR A 845 -27.62 -26.55 -74.15
N VAL A 846 -28.31 -25.55 -73.60
CA VAL A 846 -28.66 -24.25 -74.23
C VAL A 846 -29.51 -23.38 -73.27
N THR A 847 -29.26 -22.08 -73.36
CA THR A 847 -29.78 -20.90 -72.66
C THR A 847 -31.26 -20.55 -72.90
N ALA A 848 -31.99 -20.13 -71.86
CA ALA A 848 -32.92 -18.98 -71.85
C ALA A 848 -33.55 -18.78 -70.45
N ARG A 849 -33.77 -17.52 -70.05
CA ARG A 849 -34.19 -17.01 -68.73
C ARG A 849 -35.73 -16.81 -68.69
N PRO A 850 -36.42 -17.00 -67.55
CA PRO A 850 -37.09 -15.86 -66.88
C PRO A 850 -37.18 -16.03 -65.32
N PRO A 851 -38.08 -15.34 -64.59
CA PRO A 851 -37.85 -14.13 -63.79
C PRO A 851 -37.61 -14.35 -62.28
N GLN A 852 -37.34 -13.23 -61.59
CA GLN A 852 -36.84 -13.10 -60.20
C GLN A 852 -37.82 -13.52 -59.09
N ALA A 853 -37.27 -14.13 -58.04
CA ALA A 853 -37.86 -14.40 -56.72
C ALA A 853 -36.95 -13.80 -55.61
N PRO A 854 -37.45 -13.58 -54.37
CA PRO A 854 -36.96 -12.58 -53.39
C PRO A 854 -35.62 -12.96 -52.69
N PRO A 855 -34.95 -12.05 -51.97
CA PRO A 855 -33.53 -12.17 -51.65
C PRO A 855 -33.28 -13.17 -50.51
N GLY A 856 -32.94 -14.41 -50.88
CA GLY A 856 -32.34 -15.40 -50.01
C GLY A 856 -30.85 -15.15 -49.80
N THR A 857 -30.45 -14.98 -48.54
CA THR A 857 -29.09 -14.79 -48.06
C THR A 857 -28.24 -16.06 -48.19
N ALA A 858 -27.53 -16.24 -49.31
CA ALA A 858 -26.44 -17.24 -49.40
C ALA A 858 -25.45 -16.97 -50.56
N SER A 859 -24.62 -15.93 -50.47
CA SER A 859 -23.32 -15.91 -51.18
C SER A 859 -22.31 -14.95 -50.53
N LYS A 860 -21.68 -15.40 -49.43
CA LYS A 860 -20.52 -14.71 -48.83
C LYS A 860 -19.19 -15.49 -48.76
N PRO A 861 -19.10 -16.84 -48.88
CA PRO A 861 -17.80 -17.50 -48.71
C PRO A 861 -16.90 -17.39 -49.96
N ILE A 862 -17.48 -17.46 -51.17
CA ILE A 862 -16.69 -17.52 -52.41
C ILE A 862 -16.01 -16.17 -52.71
N ARG A 863 -16.72 -15.03 -52.60
CA ARG A 863 -16.14 -13.69 -52.82
C ARG A 863 -15.03 -13.33 -51.81
N LYS A 864 -15.12 -13.82 -50.57
CA LYS A 864 -14.11 -13.57 -49.54
C LYS A 864 -12.80 -14.33 -49.83
N ASN A 865 -12.92 -15.60 -50.24
CA ASN A 865 -11.77 -16.42 -50.64
C ASN A 865 -11.03 -15.88 -51.87
N THR A 866 -11.75 -15.33 -52.87
CA THR A 866 -11.11 -14.72 -54.05
C THR A 866 -10.39 -13.41 -53.70
N LEU A 867 -10.95 -12.59 -52.79
CA LEU A 867 -10.33 -11.35 -52.32
C LEU A 867 -9.10 -11.61 -51.44
N ASP A 868 -9.12 -12.64 -50.61
CA ASP A 868 -7.99 -13.03 -49.76
C ASP A 868 -6.85 -13.65 -50.59
N ALA A 869 -7.16 -14.46 -51.61
CA ALA A 869 -6.17 -14.93 -52.59
C ALA A 869 -5.51 -13.77 -53.37
N GLY A 870 -6.30 -12.78 -53.79
CA GLY A 870 -5.79 -11.57 -54.45
C GLY A 870 -4.89 -10.72 -53.54
N ARG A 871 -5.22 -10.61 -52.24
CA ARG A 871 -4.40 -9.92 -51.24
C ARG A 871 -3.09 -10.66 -50.96
N LEU A 872 -3.11 -11.98 -50.86
CA LEU A 872 -1.92 -12.81 -50.67
C LEU A 872 -0.98 -12.72 -51.87
N ALA A 873 -1.50 -12.77 -53.09
CA ALA A 873 -0.72 -12.58 -54.31
C ALA A 873 -0.10 -11.17 -54.39
N ALA A 874 -0.85 -10.13 -54.00
CA ALA A 874 -0.32 -8.76 -53.92
C ALA A 874 0.74 -8.58 -52.82
N ALA A 875 0.59 -9.27 -51.68
CA ALA A 875 1.58 -9.28 -50.60
C ALA A 875 2.85 -10.06 -50.98
N ALA A 876 2.73 -11.13 -51.77
CA ALA A 876 3.86 -11.87 -52.32
C ALA A 876 4.67 -11.01 -53.31
N ARG A 877 4.00 -10.32 -54.24
CA ARG A 877 4.65 -9.38 -55.18
C ARG A 877 5.40 -8.25 -54.46
N ARG A 878 4.76 -7.58 -53.49
CA ARG A 878 5.43 -6.53 -52.69
C ARG A 878 6.64 -7.03 -51.90
N ARG A 879 6.60 -8.27 -51.41
CA ARG A 879 7.74 -8.90 -50.72
C ARG A 879 8.89 -9.18 -51.68
N ALA A 880 8.60 -9.71 -52.87
CA ALA A 880 9.59 -9.92 -53.91
C ALA A 880 10.25 -8.61 -54.36
N ASP A 881 9.46 -7.55 -54.59
CA ASP A 881 9.97 -6.22 -54.95
C ASP A 881 10.85 -5.62 -53.85
N SER A 882 10.44 -5.77 -52.57
CA SER A 882 11.23 -5.30 -51.43
C SER A 882 12.55 -6.06 -51.29
N GLN A 883 12.57 -7.36 -51.56
CA GLN A 883 13.79 -8.17 -51.55
C GLN A 883 14.73 -7.81 -52.70
N ALA A 884 14.19 -7.55 -53.89
CA ALA A 884 14.95 -7.09 -55.04
C ALA A 884 15.59 -5.70 -54.80
N CYS A 885 14.83 -4.75 -54.23
CA CYS A 885 15.36 -3.45 -53.82
C CYS A 885 16.49 -3.58 -52.78
N ARG A 886 16.30 -4.43 -51.76
CA ARG A 886 17.32 -4.70 -50.75
C ARG A 886 18.59 -5.30 -51.35
N ARG A 887 18.44 -6.27 -52.25
CA ARG A 887 19.59 -6.94 -52.91
C ARG A 887 20.43 -5.93 -53.68
N ARG A 888 19.82 -5.08 -54.50
CA ARG A 888 20.55 -4.03 -55.25
C ARG A 888 21.33 -3.09 -54.33
N VAL A 889 20.76 -2.68 -53.20
CA VAL A 889 21.47 -1.82 -52.23
C VAL A 889 22.68 -2.54 -51.62
N LEU A 890 22.53 -3.81 -51.25
CA LEU A 890 23.63 -4.62 -50.71
C LEU A 890 24.74 -4.86 -51.75
N ASP A 891 24.37 -5.06 -53.02
CA ASP A 891 25.34 -5.24 -54.10
C ASP A 891 26.18 -3.97 -54.32
N ILE A 892 25.56 -2.78 -54.23
CA ILE A 892 26.30 -1.49 -54.28
C ILE A 892 27.23 -1.33 -53.07
N ILE A 893 26.76 -1.66 -51.85
CA ILE A 893 27.58 -1.60 -50.63
C ILE A 893 28.75 -2.60 -50.69
N ALA A 894 28.54 -3.79 -51.24
CA ALA A 894 29.59 -4.77 -51.47
C ALA A 894 30.60 -4.26 -52.51
N GLY A 895 30.13 -3.61 -53.57
CA GLY A 895 30.99 -2.98 -54.59
C GLY A 895 31.91 -1.89 -54.02
N MET A 896 31.50 -1.17 -52.97
CA MET A 896 32.36 -0.21 -52.26
C MET A 896 33.61 -0.88 -51.66
N ARG A 897 33.48 -2.13 -51.17
CA ARG A 897 34.63 -2.90 -50.63
C ARG A 897 35.59 -3.30 -51.73
N THR A 898 35.06 -3.75 -52.86
CA THR A 898 35.87 -4.21 -54.00
C THR A 898 36.59 -3.07 -54.70
N THR A 899 35.92 -1.93 -54.87
CA THR A 899 36.50 -0.73 -55.53
C THR A 899 37.30 0.17 -54.58
N ARG A 900 37.20 -0.06 -53.27
CA ARG A 900 37.78 0.77 -52.20
C ARG A 900 37.38 2.26 -52.24
N ILE A 901 36.23 2.59 -52.84
CA ILE A 901 35.72 3.96 -52.91
C ILE A 901 34.49 4.10 -52.01
N PRO A 902 34.50 5.00 -51.00
CA PRO A 902 33.34 5.24 -50.16
C PRO A 902 32.25 6.03 -50.92
N LEU A 903 31.00 5.59 -50.83
CA LEU A 903 29.85 6.28 -51.42
C LEU A 903 28.95 6.91 -50.34
N SER A 904 28.32 8.04 -50.68
CA SER A 904 27.32 8.69 -49.82
C SER A 904 25.97 7.97 -49.89
N ASP A 905 25.10 8.16 -48.89
CA ASP A 905 23.77 7.54 -48.85
C ASP A 905 22.92 7.90 -50.08
N ALA A 906 23.05 9.14 -50.55
CA ALA A 906 22.39 9.63 -51.76
C ALA A 906 22.89 8.89 -53.01
N GLU A 907 24.19 8.59 -53.08
CA GLU A 907 24.77 7.89 -54.22
C GLU A 907 24.44 6.39 -54.22
N ILE A 908 24.42 5.76 -53.05
CA ILE A 908 24.02 4.35 -52.89
C ILE A 908 22.56 4.16 -53.35
N THR A 909 21.65 5.03 -52.89
CA THR A 909 20.23 4.95 -53.27
C THR A 909 19.99 5.23 -54.75
N ARG A 910 20.73 6.17 -55.34
CA ARG A 910 20.68 6.48 -56.79
C ARG A 910 21.13 5.28 -57.64
N ARG A 911 22.30 4.70 -57.32
CA ARG A 911 22.86 3.56 -58.06
C ARG A 911 22.04 2.28 -57.90
N ALA A 912 21.43 2.08 -56.74
CA ALA A 912 20.53 0.95 -56.51
C ALA A 912 19.12 1.13 -57.13
N ALA A 913 18.83 2.30 -57.72
CA ALA A 913 17.53 2.69 -58.24
C ALA A 913 16.41 2.46 -57.21
N VAL A 914 16.62 2.97 -55.99
CA VAL A 914 15.63 2.93 -54.89
C VAL A 914 15.29 4.36 -54.44
N ASN A 915 14.21 4.49 -53.68
CA ASN A 915 13.78 5.79 -53.14
C ASN A 915 14.94 6.46 -52.35
N PRO A 916 15.16 7.79 -52.47
CA PRO A 916 16.23 8.49 -51.74
C PRO A 916 16.17 8.34 -50.21
N GLN A 917 14.98 8.12 -49.64
CA GLN A 917 14.80 7.87 -48.20
C GLN A 917 14.95 6.40 -47.81
N TYR A 918 15.25 5.49 -48.74
CA TYR A 918 15.25 4.05 -48.51
C TYR A 918 16.24 3.64 -47.40
N LEU A 919 17.47 4.14 -47.43
CA LEU A 919 18.45 3.88 -46.37
C LEU A 919 18.04 4.46 -45.01
N GLN A 920 17.31 5.57 -44.97
CA GLN A 920 16.81 6.12 -43.69
C GLN A 920 15.73 5.25 -43.07
N ARG A 921 14.91 4.59 -43.90
CA ARG A 921 13.85 3.67 -43.46
C ARG A 921 14.38 2.26 -43.16
N HIS A 922 15.53 1.90 -43.72
CA HIS A 922 16.22 0.63 -43.53
C HIS A 922 17.54 0.85 -42.80
N ARG A 923 17.44 1.13 -41.49
CA ARG A 923 18.58 1.46 -40.60
C ARG A 923 19.66 0.39 -40.58
N ASP A 924 19.30 -0.86 -40.80
CA ASP A 924 20.22 -1.99 -40.92
C ASP A 924 21.13 -1.89 -42.15
N LEU A 925 20.59 -1.53 -43.31
CA LEU A 925 21.38 -1.32 -44.53
C LEU A 925 22.24 -0.05 -44.43
N LYS A 926 21.74 0.97 -43.74
CA LYS A 926 22.51 2.19 -43.46
C LYS A 926 23.68 1.93 -42.52
N ALA A 927 23.47 1.14 -41.47
CA ALA A 927 24.55 0.69 -40.59
C ALA A 927 25.59 -0.13 -41.36
N GLU A 928 25.15 -1.01 -42.27
CA GLU A 928 26.05 -1.80 -43.11
C GLU A 928 26.90 -0.94 -44.05
N ALA A 929 26.33 0.10 -44.67
CA ALA A 929 27.08 1.07 -45.46
C ALA A 929 28.10 1.86 -44.61
N GLU A 930 27.73 2.25 -43.38
CA GLU A 930 28.60 2.98 -42.46
C GLU A 930 29.78 2.13 -41.97
N VAL A 931 29.56 0.84 -41.70
CA VAL A 931 30.65 -0.10 -41.38
C VAL A 931 31.66 -0.14 -42.53
N VAL A 932 31.21 -0.21 -43.78
CA VAL A 932 32.10 -0.22 -44.95
C VAL A 932 32.86 1.11 -45.10
N ARG A 933 32.18 2.25 -44.90
CA ARG A 933 32.84 3.57 -44.91
C ARG A 933 33.90 3.68 -43.81
N ALA A 934 33.59 3.25 -42.60
CA ALA A 934 34.50 3.30 -41.47
C ALA A 934 35.73 2.39 -41.68
N HIS A 935 35.54 1.22 -42.29
CA HIS A 935 36.64 0.31 -42.66
C HIS A 935 37.53 0.89 -43.76
N LEU A 936 36.96 1.57 -44.76
CA LEU A 936 37.74 2.23 -45.82
C LEU A 936 38.48 3.48 -45.33
N ALA A 937 38.05 4.10 -44.23
CA ALA A 937 38.66 5.27 -43.61
C ALA A 937 39.67 4.94 -42.47
N ASP A 938 39.87 3.65 -42.17
CA ASP A 938 40.78 3.12 -41.12
C ASP A 938 40.61 3.75 -39.72
N HIS A 939 39.39 4.17 -39.36
CA HIS A 939 39.10 4.88 -38.11
C HIS A 939 38.47 3.94 -37.06
N ARG A 940 39.30 3.29 -36.25
CA ARG A 940 38.93 2.21 -35.31
C ARG A 940 37.71 2.49 -34.41
N PRO A 941 37.56 3.68 -33.76
CA PRO A 941 36.35 3.98 -32.97
C PRO A 941 35.06 4.05 -33.77
N ARG A 942 35.14 4.48 -35.05
CA ARG A 942 33.98 4.51 -35.95
C ARG A 942 33.62 3.12 -36.44
N VAL A 943 34.61 2.24 -36.61
CA VAL A 943 34.38 0.83 -36.95
C VAL A 943 33.66 0.11 -35.81
N GLU A 944 34.06 0.35 -34.56
CA GLU A 944 33.41 -0.23 -33.37
C GLU A 944 31.98 0.30 -33.18
N ALA A 945 31.76 1.61 -33.29
CA ALA A 945 30.43 2.21 -33.21
C ALA A 945 29.49 1.71 -34.34
N ALA A 946 30.01 1.57 -35.56
CA ALA A 946 29.23 1.04 -36.68
C ALA A 946 28.92 -0.46 -36.53
N ALA A 947 29.84 -1.25 -35.96
CA ALA A 947 29.62 -2.66 -35.64
C ALA A 947 28.54 -2.86 -34.56
N GLN A 948 28.53 -2.00 -33.54
CA GLN A 948 27.50 -1.99 -32.50
C GLN A 948 26.12 -1.59 -33.05
N ALA A 949 26.06 -0.55 -33.89
CA ALA A 949 24.81 -0.16 -34.56
C ALA A 949 24.25 -1.27 -35.47
N ARG A 950 25.13 -2.06 -36.12
CA ARG A 950 24.72 -3.25 -36.89
C ARG A 950 24.11 -4.34 -36.00
N LYS A 951 24.69 -4.58 -34.82
CA LYS A 951 24.20 -5.57 -33.86
C LYS A 951 22.82 -5.18 -33.31
N GLU A 952 22.64 -3.91 -32.94
CA GLU A 952 21.37 -3.37 -32.46
C GLU A 952 20.26 -3.46 -33.52
N ALA A 953 20.58 -3.07 -34.76
CA ALA A 953 19.62 -3.18 -35.87
C ALA A 953 19.22 -4.63 -36.18
N ALA A 954 20.14 -5.60 -36.04
CA ALA A 954 19.83 -7.03 -36.21
C ALA A 954 18.89 -7.54 -35.11
N LEU A 955 19.13 -7.16 -33.86
CA LEU A 955 18.27 -7.52 -32.72
C LEU A 955 16.87 -6.90 -32.83
N GLU A 956 16.74 -5.67 -33.34
CA GLU A 956 15.44 -5.04 -33.58
C GLU A 956 14.60 -5.79 -34.63
N VAL A 957 15.24 -6.30 -35.69
CA VAL A 957 14.56 -7.09 -36.72
C VAL A 957 14.11 -8.44 -36.16
N GLU A 958 14.96 -9.11 -35.39
CA GLU A 958 14.64 -10.38 -34.73
C GLU A 958 13.49 -10.22 -33.73
N ASN A 959 13.54 -9.18 -32.90
CA ASN A 959 12.47 -8.90 -31.92
C ASN A 959 11.13 -8.60 -32.62
N ARG A 960 11.16 -7.86 -33.75
CA ARG A 960 9.96 -7.63 -34.55
C ARG A 960 9.38 -8.92 -35.15
N MET A 961 10.23 -9.84 -35.62
CA MET A 961 9.79 -11.14 -36.11
C MET A 961 9.17 -11.99 -35.00
N LEU A 962 9.78 -12.02 -33.82
CA LEU A 962 9.26 -12.73 -32.65
C LEU A 962 7.92 -12.15 -32.17
N LEU A 963 7.75 -10.82 -32.22
CA LEU A 963 6.48 -10.17 -31.88
C LEU A 963 5.36 -10.52 -32.87
N GLU A 964 5.66 -10.58 -34.17
CA GLU A 964 4.66 -11.01 -35.17
C GLU A 964 4.32 -12.51 -35.07
N GLN A 965 5.31 -13.36 -34.79
CA GLN A 965 5.06 -14.78 -34.49
C GLN A 965 4.18 -14.95 -33.25
N ASN A 966 4.44 -14.20 -32.17
CA ASN A 966 3.59 -14.20 -30.98
C ASN A 966 2.15 -13.74 -31.29
N LYS A 967 1.97 -12.72 -32.14
CA LYS A 967 0.63 -12.29 -32.58
C LYS A 967 -0.09 -13.34 -33.43
N ALA A 968 0.64 -14.13 -34.23
CA ALA A 968 0.06 -15.23 -35.01
C ALA A 968 -0.39 -16.37 -34.07
N LEU A 969 0.50 -16.83 -33.19
CA LEU A 969 0.19 -17.89 -32.22
C LEU A 969 -1.01 -17.53 -31.31
N ARG A 970 -1.13 -16.26 -30.90
CA ARG A 970 -2.28 -15.78 -30.13
C ARG A 970 -3.60 -15.88 -30.91
N ARG A 971 -3.60 -15.55 -32.21
CA ARG A 971 -4.77 -15.67 -33.09
C ARG A 971 -5.15 -17.13 -33.31
N ASP A 972 -4.18 -18.02 -33.50
CA ASP A 972 -4.42 -19.45 -33.66
C ASP A 972 -5.03 -20.05 -32.38
N LEU A 973 -4.52 -19.63 -31.22
CA LEU A 973 -5.02 -20.07 -29.91
C LEU A 973 -6.43 -19.53 -29.63
N GLU A 974 -6.75 -18.31 -30.03
CA GLU A 974 -8.12 -17.77 -29.98
C GLU A 974 -9.07 -18.52 -30.91
N THR A 975 -8.62 -18.88 -32.11
CA THR A 975 -9.38 -19.66 -33.08
C THR A 975 -9.70 -21.05 -32.52
N ALA A 976 -8.68 -21.77 -32.03
CA ALA A 976 -8.84 -23.08 -31.40
C ALA A 976 -9.77 -23.04 -30.17
N ARG A 977 -9.68 -21.98 -29.34
CA ARG A 977 -10.61 -21.77 -28.22
C ARG A 977 -12.04 -21.53 -28.70
N SER A 978 -12.24 -20.81 -29.79
CA SER A 978 -13.57 -20.57 -30.36
C SER A 978 -14.19 -21.86 -30.92
N GLU A 979 -13.38 -22.72 -31.55
CA GLU A 979 -13.80 -24.02 -32.05
C GLU A 979 -14.17 -24.97 -30.91
N LEU A 980 -13.34 -25.04 -29.85
CA LEU A 980 -13.65 -25.84 -28.65
C LEU A 980 -14.94 -25.38 -27.96
N ARG A 981 -15.21 -24.07 -27.93
CA ARG A 981 -16.49 -23.53 -27.42
C ARG A 981 -17.66 -23.95 -28.31
N ALA A 982 -17.49 -23.89 -29.63
CA ALA A 982 -18.53 -24.30 -30.58
C ALA A 982 -18.82 -25.80 -30.51
N ILE A 983 -17.79 -26.64 -30.27
CA ILE A 983 -17.92 -28.08 -30.02
C ILE A 983 -18.69 -28.30 -28.71
N ARG A 984 -18.24 -27.69 -27.62
CA ARG A 984 -18.89 -27.82 -26.31
C ARG A 984 -20.35 -27.35 -26.32
N THR A 985 -20.68 -26.32 -27.08
CA THR A 985 -22.06 -25.84 -27.23
C THR A 985 -22.92 -26.84 -28.01
N ARG A 986 -22.34 -27.49 -29.03
CA ARG A 986 -22.99 -28.60 -29.76
C ARG A 986 -23.17 -29.83 -28.89
N ASP A 987 -22.17 -30.22 -28.10
CA ASP A 987 -22.23 -31.39 -27.23
C ASP A 987 -23.27 -31.19 -26.11
N LEU A 988 -23.36 -29.98 -25.56
CA LEU A 988 -24.40 -29.61 -24.60
C LEU A 988 -25.80 -29.58 -25.23
N ALA A 989 -25.92 -29.12 -26.48
CA ALA A 989 -27.19 -29.17 -27.22
C ALA A 989 -27.60 -30.62 -27.54
N ALA A 990 -26.67 -31.48 -27.96
CA ALA A 990 -26.92 -32.89 -28.20
C ALA A 990 -27.31 -33.65 -26.91
N ALA A 991 -26.64 -33.36 -25.79
CA ALA A 991 -26.99 -33.92 -24.49
C ALA A 991 -28.37 -33.45 -23.99
N ALA A 992 -28.80 -32.24 -24.34
CA ALA A 992 -30.13 -31.73 -24.01
C ALA A 992 -31.26 -32.36 -24.87
N HIS A 993 -30.93 -32.93 -26.03
CA HIS A 993 -31.89 -33.56 -26.95
C HIS A 993 -32.00 -35.09 -26.80
N GLY A 994 -31.25 -35.72 -25.88
CA GLY A 994 -31.40 -37.14 -25.55
C GLY A 994 -30.88 -38.13 -26.60
N ASP A 995 -30.27 -37.66 -27.69
CA ASP A 995 -29.72 -38.50 -28.75
C ASP A 995 -28.24 -38.82 -28.48
N LEU A 996 -27.98 -39.83 -27.65
CA LEU A 996 -26.69 -40.51 -27.58
C LEU A 996 -26.73 -41.80 -28.40
N ALA A 997 -26.80 -41.68 -29.72
CA ALA A 997 -26.43 -42.76 -30.62
C ALA A 997 -25.90 -42.23 -31.96
N ALA A 998 -24.65 -42.64 -32.26
CA ALA A 998 -23.94 -42.59 -33.53
C ALA A 998 -23.56 -41.20 -34.11
N LEU A 999 -22.42 -40.66 -33.67
CA LEU A 999 -21.62 -39.76 -34.51
C LEU A 999 -20.67 -40.61 -35.39
N PRO A 1000 -20.67 -40.44 -36.73
CA PRO A 1000 -19.75 -41.13 -37.61
C PRO A 1000 -18.34 -40.50 -37.58
N HIS A 1001 -17.32 -41.37 -37.63
CA HIS A 1001 -15.88 -41.13 -37.86
C HIS A 1001 -15.40 -39.67 -37.87
N ARG A 1002 -14.93 -39.18 -36.72
CA ARG A 1002 -14.04 -38.00 -36.60
C ARG A 1002 -12.70 -38.27 -35.91
N ASP A 1003 -12.42 -39.54 -35.58
CA ASP A 1003 -11.16 -39.92 -34.95
C ASP A 1003 -9.96 -39.65 -35.86
N ALA A 1004 -10.09 -39.87 -37.17
CA ALA A 1004 -9.00 -39.64 -38.13
C ALA A 1004 -8.64 -38.14 -38.29
N GLU A 1005 -9.62 -37.24 -38.16
CA GLU A 1005 -9.40 -35.80 -38.29
C GLU A 1005 -8.79 -35.23 -36.99
N VAL A 1006 -9.22 -35.75 -35.84
CA VAL A 1006 -8.61 -35.44 -34.54
C VAL A 1006 -7.20 -36.02 -34.44
N GLU A 1007 -6.97 -37.23 -34.95
CA GLU A 1007 -5.66 -37.88 -34.99
C GLU A 1007 -4.70 -37.17 -35.96
N ALA A 1008 -5.20 -36.68 -37.10
CA ALA A 1008 -4.44 -35.82 -38.01
C ALA A 1008 -4.03 -34.49 -37.34
N LEU A 1009 -4.95 -33.83 -36.62
CA LEU A 1009 -4.65 -32.61 -35.87
C LEU A 1009 -3.70 -32.85 -34.68
N CYS A 1010 -3.79 -34.01 -34.02
CA CYS A 1010 -2.83 -34.41 -32.99
C CYS A 1010 -1.44 -34.64 -33.59
N ASN A 1011 -1.35 -35.27 -34.76
CA ASN A 1011 -0.10 -35.47 -35.48
C ASN A 1011 0.51 -34.16 -35.97
N GLU A 1012 -0.27 -33.21 -36.47
CA GLU A 1012 0.22 -31.87 -36.83
C GLU A 1012 0.72 -31.10 -35.62
N ARG A 1013 0.00 -31.14 -34.49
CA ARG A 1013 0.43 -30.54 -33.23
C ARG A 1013 1.76 -31.13 -32.75
N ASP A 1014 1.89 -32.46 -32.79
CA ASP A 1014 3.06 -33.15 -32.29
C ASP A 1014 4.28 -32.92 -33.21
N GLN A 1015 4.07 -32.78 -34.53
CA GLN A 1015 5.10 -32.33 -35.48
C GLN A 1015 5.53 -30.88 -35.26
N ALA A 1016 4.58 -29.98 -34.96
CA ALA A 1016 4.88 -28.59 -34.63
C ALA A 1016 5.69 -28.50 -33.31
N LEU A 1017 5.30 -29.24 -32.28
CA LEU A 1017 6.02 -29.32 -31.01
C LEU A 1017 7.42 -29.93 -31.18
N ALA A 1018 7.57 -30.95 -32.02
CA ALA A 1018 8.88 -31.51 -32.35
C ALA A 1018 9.77 -30.50 -33.08
N THR A 1019 9.20 -29.65 -33.93
CA THR A 1019 9.94 -28.60 -34.64
C THR A 1019 10.37 -27.48 -33.70
N VAL A 1020 9.51 -27.05 -32.78
CA VAL A 1020 9.87 -26.07 -31.74
C VAL A 1020 11.01 -26.61 -30.86
N ARG A 1021 10.92 -27.87 -30.42
CA ARG A 1021 11.98 -28.50 -29.61
C ARG A 1021 13.31 -28.62 -30.36
N ARG A 1022 13.28 -28.87 -31.67
CA ARG A 1022 14.49 -28.83 -32.51
C ARG A 1022 15.08 -27.42 -32.58
N CYS A 1023 14.25 -26.40 -32.81
CA CYS A 1023 14.72 -25.01 -32.82
C CYS A 1023 15.29 -24.58 -31.45
N GLU A 1024 14.69 -25.02 -30.34
CA GLU A 1024 15.20 -24.76 -28.99
C GLU A 1024 16.54 -25.47 -28.74
N ALA A 1025 16.69 -26.71 -29.21
CA ALA A 1025 17.95 -27.45 -29.14
C ALA A 1025 19.05 -26.80 -30.01
N ASP A 1026 18.70 -26.33 -31.20
CA ASP A 1026 19.61 -25.60 -32.09
C ASP A 1026 20.03 -24.27 -31.47
N LEU A 1027 19.10 -23.53 -30.84
CA LEU A 1027 19.40 -22.29 -30.13
C LEU A 1027 20.31 -22.54 -28.90
N ALA A 1028 20.07 -23.63 -28.17
CA ALA A 1028 20.93 -24.04 -27.05
C ALA A 1028 22.33 -24.45 -27.54
N ALA A 1029 22.43 -25.16 -28.66
CA ALA A 1029 23.71 -25.49 -29.29
C ALA A 1029 24.47 -24.24 -29.75
N GLN A 1030 23.79 -23.27 -30.37
CA GLN A 1030 24.37 -21.99 -30.77
C GLN A 1030 24.85 -21.17 -29.56
N ARG A 1031 24.11 -21.17 -28.45
CA ARG A 1031 24.52 -20.54 -27.19
C ARG A 1031 25.76 -21.20 -26.60
N ASN A 1032 25.83 -22.53 -26.59
CA ASN A 1032 27.01 -23.26 -26.12
C ASN A 1032 28.24 -23.00 -27.00
N ILE A 1033 28.08 -22.90 -28.32
CA ILE A 1033 29.16 -22.50 -29.25
C ILE A 1033 29.61 -21.07 -28.95
N THR A 1034 28.68 -20.14 -28.75
CA THR A 1034 28.98 -18.74 -28.42
C THR A 1034 29.74 -18.63 -27.08
N GLN A 1035 29.34 -19.42 -26.09
CA GLN A 1035 29.95 -19.43 -24.75
C GLN A 1035 31.35 -20.06 -24.78
N ARG A 1036 31.58 -21.08 -25.61
CA ARG A 1036 32.93 -21.59 -25.91
C ARG A 1036 33.79 -20.55 -26.61
N LEU A 1037 33.29 -19.91 -27.67
CA LEU A 1037 34.02 -18.85 -28.38
C LEU A 1037 34.37 -17.66 -27.48
N MET A 1038 33.49 -17.30 -26.53
CA MET A 1038 33.79 -16.32 -25.50
C MET A 1038 34.93 -16.77 -24.59
N THR A 1039 34.93 -18.03 -24.16
CA THR A 1039 35.96 -18.58 -23.27
C THR A 1039 37.32 -18.70 -23.99
N ASP A 1040 37.32 -19.11 -25.25
CA ASP A 1040 38.52 -19.18 -26.09
C ASP A 1040 39.07 -17.79 -26.44
N ASN A 1041 38.20 -16.79 -26.68
CA ASN A 1041 38.61 -15.39 -26.85
C ASN A 1041 39.22 -14.80 -25.58
N THR A 1042 38.65 -15.10 -24.39
CA THR A 1042 39.23 -14.66 -23.11
C THR A 1042 40.63 -15.26 -22.91
N ARG A 1043 40.82 -16.56 -23.22
CA ARG A 1043 42.13 -17.22 -23.16
C ARG A 1043 43.15 -16.65 -24.17
N LEU A 1044 42.70 -16.32 -25.38
CA LEU A 1044 43.54 -15.67 -26.39
C LEU A 1044 44.00 -14.27 -25.93
N LEU A 1045 43.09 -13.49 -25.35
CA LEU A 1045 43.41 -12.16 -24.77
C LEU A 1045 44.39 -12.27 -23.58
N GLU A 1046 44.25 -13.29 -22.73
CA GLU A 1046 45.18 -13.57 -21.61
C GLU A 1046 46.57 -14.00 -22.11
N SER A 1047 46.64 -14.76 -23.21
CA SER A 1047 47.91 -15.19 -23.84
C SER A 1047 48.66 -14.05 -24.56
N THR A 1048 47.95 -13.04 -25.07
CA THR A 1048 48.57 -11.84 -25.65
C THR A 1048 49.13 -10.87 -24.60
N GLY A 1049 48.75 -11.01 -23.33
CA GLY A 1049 49.22 -10.17 -22.22
C GLY A 1049 50.59 -10.56 -21.62
N HIS A 1050 51.19 -11.68 -22.04
CA HIS A 1050 52.42 -12.21 -21.44
C HIS A 1050 53.70 -11.99 -22.28
N SER A 1051 53.66 -11.15 -23.33
CA SER A 1051 54.84 -10.79 -24.14
C SER A 1051 55.25 -9.33 -23.96
N SER A 1052 55.65 -8.94 -22.75
CA SER A 1052 56.40 -7.71 -22.51
C SER A 1052 57.14 -7.77 -21.17
N GLN A 1053 58.18 -8.60 -21.08
CA GLN A 1053 59.24 -8.38 -20.11
C GLN A 1053 60.16 -7.26 -20.61
N PRO A 1054 60.56 -6.29 -19.76
CA PRO A 1054 61.46 -5.22 -20.14
C PRO A 1054 62.90 -5.72 -20.26
N ARG A 1055 63.55 -5.41 -21.39
CA ARG A 1055 64.99 -5.60 -21.61
C ARG A 1055 65.79 -4.81 -20.56
N LYS A 1056 66.61 -5.51 -19.77
CA LYS A 1056 67.72 -4.91 -19.00
C LYS A 1056 68.70 -4.23 -19.98
N ARG A 1057 68.92 -2.92 -19.82
CA ARG A 1057 70.12 -2.25 -20.33
C ARG A 1057 71.24 -2.49 -19.33
N ALA A 1058 72.35 -3.02 -19.82
CA ALA A 1058 73.64 -3.01 -19.15
C ALA A 1058 74.29 -1.62 -19.36
N ASP A 1059 74.90 -1.08 -18.30
CA ASP A 1059 75.86 0.02 -18.38
C ASP A 1059 77.21 -0.49 -18.91
N PRO A 1060 77.99 0.30 -19.64
CA PRO A 1060 79.29 -0.11 -20.14
C PRO A 1060 80.42 0.28 -19.18
N SER A 1061 81.30 -0.68 -18.92
CA SER A 1061 82.70 -0.51 -18.54
C SER A 1061 83.44 -1.78 -18.97
N PRO A 1062 84.74 -1.68 -19.29
CA PRO A 1062 85.26 -1.63 -20.66
C PRO A 1062 85.36 -2.98 -21.38
#